data_AF-A0A3D4NEF9-F1
#
_entry.id   AF-A0A3D4NEF9-F1
#
_cell.length_a   1.000
_cell.length_b   1.000
_cell.length_c   1.000
_cell.angle_alpha   90.00
_cell.angle_beta   90.00
_cell.angle_gamma   90.00
#
_symmetry.space_group_name_H-M   'P 1'
#
loop_
_entity.id
_entity.type
_entity.pdbx_description
1 polymer ?
#
loop_
_entity_poly.entity_id
_entity_poly.type
_entity_poly.pdbx_seq_one_letter_code
_entity_poly.pdbx_strand_id
1 'polypeptide(L)'
;MQIVKLNCTACGAPISIPEDIDILFCASCGSKLAVDRGEGYVTLKLIEKLTQAIQESGEKSHSAIKENTYVTKVELKRVQISQSINTEEMKLNTIRQEIRSLTRKPQLIPVELQQLTSLRLDECSTLIRIRKLNMDSAKLEEGWEESMEVFENDLAALIEIINGLNPYTTDPSISSRLAALNQERTQCENHLTELETLLLTRQLKSLKYAPLANLTVEEMEKLNEDLQSDLNLLVGNPQTAVKTRLRTELNALLTKLNAIYPRMKVESVTGELKSLDLKTPYPEIPWQLIPLIELAESDLEKVHQSPDNPSKIAIKNQIGNIARDLKALQALDLPSQRVLAEKKRKQKSRITSTILLSMTGIIILVIIILISGSKKDKSSPLALLYDTPKNSEAGTALSQNEPLYQVVETELFEVVAQRTYLRAEPDINSPELDPIVHGEFLFNLGQASTARDWYQVQSLSGDLTGYLYQQWISPVHGKSVDGTQINLGGSKVYVDDFSQGSGTWFEDSFDDDYGKGTFAITNQAYQVDINARDGGYIYSKIDLTEIPSNFTFSVTMNQLSGTGLSGAGLITNFNDPDNFDYLLLTSEDSIVIGCIRNGVSTTLYNTESSPNSAALPINGKPNQLSVWVESDGETGPNKFTYALNGKAVYSLAFDTAQKYSPTIGVIIWPMEASQPVSYTFDNITVLQPGN
;
A
#
# COMPACT_ATOMS: atom_id res chain seq x y z
N MET A 1 29.66 18.27 -36.30
CA MET A 1 29.64 18.17 -37.77
C MET A 1 30.39 19.34 -38.36
N GLN A 2 31.63 19.09 -38.80
CA GLN A 2 32.48 20.10 -39.43
C GLN A 2 32.25 20.06 -40.94
N ILE A 3 31.58 21.07 -41.49
CA ILE A 3 31.36 21.17 -42.94
C ILE A 3 32.55 21.90 -43.55
N VAL A 4 33.30 21.21 -44.42
CA VAL A 4 34.40 21.84 -45.17
C VAL A 4 33.85 22.43 -46.46
N LYS A 5 34.02 23.74 -46.63
CA LYS A 5 33.65 24.47 -47.86
C LYS A 5 34.84 24.47 -48.82
N LEU A 6 34.65 23.88 -50.00
CA LEU A 6 35.63 23.84 -51.09
C LEU A 6 34.98 24.36 -52.37
N ASN A 7 35.78 24.64 -53.40
CA ASN A 7 35.25 24.95 -54.73
C ASN A 7 35.42 23.75 -55.66
N CYS A 8 34.45 23.54 -56.55
CA CYS A 8 34.51 22.54 -57.59
C CYS A 8 35.74 22.78 -58.47
N THR A 9 36.59 21.77 -58.64
CA THR A 9 37.78 21.88 -59.51
C THR A 9 37.43 22.02 -60.99
N ALA A 10 36.24 21.60 -61.41
CA ALA A 10 35.81 21.66 -62.80
C ALA A 10 35.16 23.00 -63.19
N CYS A 11 34.37 23.63 -62.30
CA CYS A 11 33.61 24.84 -62.63
C CYS A 11 33.75 26.00 -61.63
N GLY A 12 34.48 25.81 -60.52
CA GLY A 12 34.70 26.83 -59.50
C GLY A 12 33.51 27.08 -58.55
N ALA A 13 32.37 26.42 -58.74
CA ALA A 13 31.21 26.58 -57.87
C ALA A 13 31.47 26.06 -56.45
N PRO A 14 30.95 26.71 -55.40
CA PRO A 14 31.15 26.29 -54.02
C PRO A 14 30.46 24.94 -53.75
N ILE A 15 31.15 24.06 -53.03
CA ILE A 15 30.72 22.72 -52.61
C ILE A 15 30.92 22.62 -51.09
N SER A 16 29.94 22.04 -50.41
CA SER A 16 30.04 21.69 -49.00
C SER A 16 30.11 20.18 -48.87
N ILE A 17 31.16 19.66 -48.24
CA ILE A 17 31.39 18.21 -48.13
C ILE A 17 31.11 17.77 -46.68
N PRO A 18 30.13 16.89 -46.45
CA PRO A 18 29.93 16.22 -45.16
C PRO A 18 31.05 15.21 -44.87
N GLU A 19 31.29 14.91 -43.60
CA GLU A 19 32.34 13.98 -43.14
C GLU A 19 32.14 12.53 -43.63
N ASP A 20 30.95 12.19 -44.14
CA ASP A 20 30.54 10.81 -44.43
C ASP A 20 30.53 10.44 -45.92
N ILE A 21 30.86 11.39 -46.81
CA ILE A 21 30.70 11.21 -48.26
C ILE A 21 32.06 11.15 -48.95
N ASP A 22 32.37 10.04 -49.62
CA ASP A 22 33.64 9.84 -50.34
C ASP A 22 33.56 10.27 -51.81
N ILE A 23 32.35 10.35 -52.34
CA ILE A 23 32.08 10.70 -53.74
C ILE A 23 30.88 11.64 -53.78
N LEU A 24 31.04 12.78 -54.43
CA LEU A 24 29.96 13.75 -54.62
C LEU A 24 29.89 14.21 -56.07
N PHE A 25 28.71 14.66 -56.47
CA PHE A 25 28.49 15.28 -57.77
C PHE A 25 28.32 16.78 -57.57
N CYS A 26 29.06 17.58 -58.35
CA CYS A 26 28.89 19.03 -58.30
C CYS A 26 27.49 19.40 -58.81
N ALA A 27 26.68 20.04 -57.97
CA ALA A 27 25.33 20.44 -58.33
C ALA A 27 25.27 21.42 -59.52
N SER A 28 26.35 22.17 -59.78
CA SER A 28 26.39 23.18 -60.84
C SER A 28 26.84 22.65 -62.21
N CYS A 29 27.74 21.66 -62.26
CA CYS A 29 28.27 21.15 -63.55
C CYS A 29 28.15 19.64 -63.73
N GLY A 30 27.63 18.92 -62.74
CA GLY A 30 27.47 17.46 -62.77
C GLY A 30 28.77 16.67 -62.64
N SER A 31 29.93 17.32 -62.48
CA SER A 31 31.21 16.63 -62.37
C SER A 31 31.26 15.74 -61.13
N LYS A 32 31.65 14.47 -61.31
CA LYS A 32 31.88 13.51 -60.23
C LYS A 32 33.25 13.81 -59.60
N LEU A 33 33.25 14.11 -58.31
CA LEU A 33 34.45 14.41 -57.54
C LEU A 33 34.63 13.33 -56.48
N ALA A 34 35.85 12.77 -56.40
CA ALA A 34 36.26 11.91 -55.30
C ALA A 34 36.90 12.78 -54.22
N VAL A 35 36.51 12.56 -52.97
CA VAL A 35 37.05 13.27 -51.81
C VAL A 35 38.26 12.50 -51.31
N ASP A 36 39.45 12.95 -51.68
CA ASP A 36 40.69 12.38 -51.16
C ASP A 36 40.93 12.93 -49.74
N ARG A 37 40.72 12.07 -48.74
CA ARG A 37 40.99 12.40 -47.33
C ARG A 37 42.36 11.85 -46.97
N GLY A 38 43.21 12.67 -46.36
CA GLY A 38 44.57 12.26 -45.99
C GLY A 38 44.57 10.96 -45.18
N GLU A 39 45.59 10.12 -45.40
CA GLU A 39 45.71 8.75 -44.89
C GLU A 39 45.39 8.62 -43.39
N GLY A 40 45.73 9.64 -42.59
CA GLY A 40 45.43 9.69 -41.15
C GLY A 40 43.94 9.68 -40.79
N TYR A 41 43.05 10.25 -41.59
CA TYR A 41 41.61 10.28 -41.31
C TYR A 41 40.96 8.90 -41.52
N VAL A 42 41.38 8.17 -42.56
CA VAL A 42 40.90 6.81 -42.84
C VAL A 42 41.36 5.84 -41.75
N THR A 43 42.60 5.97 -41.29
CA THR A 43 43.13 5.16 -40.17
C THR A 43 42.39 5.44 -38.86
N LEU A 44 42.09 6.71 -38.54
CA LEU A 44 41.36 7.08 -37.33
C LEU A 44 39.94 6.50 -37.30
N LYS A 45 39.19 6.57 -38.41
CA LYS A 45 37.83 6.01 -38.50
C LYS A 45 37.82 4.48 -38.38
N LEU A 46 38.88 3.82 -38.86
CA LEU A 46 39.04 2.37 -38.73
C LEU A 46 39.38 1.96 -37.29
N ILE A 47 40.24 2.74 -36.61
CA ILE A 47 40.54 2.55 -35.18
C ILE A 47 39.29 2.80 -34.35
N GLU A 48 38.52 3.86 -34.61
CA GLU A 48 37.30 4.17 -33.87
C GLU A 48 36.24 3.05 -33.98
N LYS A 49 36.02 2.51 -35.20
CA LYS A 49 35.15 1.33 -35.39
C LYS A 49 35.68 0.08 -34.71
N LEU A 50 37.00 -0.13 -34.69
CA LEU A 50 37.62 -1.26 -34.00
C LEU A 50 37.48 -1.12 -32.48
N THR A 51 37.70 0.07 -31.93
CA THR A 51 37.51 0.38 -30.51
C THR A 51 36.05 0.20 -30.10
N GLN A 52 35.11 0.67 -30.91
CA GLN A 52 33.68 0.46 -30.67
C GLN A 52 33.31 -1.03 -30.68
N ALA A 53 33.79 -1.80 -31.66
CA ALA A 53 33.54 -3.24 -31.72
C ALA A 53 34.18 -4.01 -30.54
N ILE A 54 35.37 -3.59 -30.10
CA ILE A 54 36.04 -4.15 -28.91
C ILE A 54 35.26 -3.80 -27.63
N GLN A 55 34.77 -2.57 -27.52
CA GLN A 55 33.97 -2.13 -26.37
C GLN A 55 32.63 -2.88 -26.30
N GLU A 56 31.90 -2.97 -27.41
CA GLU A 56 30.66 -3.76 -27.50
C GLU A 56 30.90 -5.25 -27.22
N SER A 57 32.03 -5.81 -27.69
CA SER A 57 32.42 -7.20 -27.40
C SER A 57 32.80 -7.40 -25.93
N GLY A 58 33.45 -6.41 -25.31
CA GLY A 58 33.79 -6.39 -23.89
C GLY A 58 32.55 -6.30 -23.01
N GLU A 59 31.61 -5.43 -23.34
CA GLU A 59 30.32 -5.28 -22.66
C GLU A 59 29.48 -6.57 -22.75
N LYS A 60 29.35 -7.17 -23.94
CA LYS A 60 28.65 -8.47 -24.10
C LYS A 60 29.32 -9.58 -23.31
N SER A 61 30.64 -9.63 -23.29
CA SER A 61 31.41 -10.62 -22.54
C SER A 61 31.26 -10.41 -21.03
N HIS A 62 31.26 -9.17 -20.56
CA HIS A 62 31.05 -8.83 -19.15
C HIS A 62 29.63 -9.16 -18.68
N SER A 63 28.61 -8.86 -19.50
CA SER A 63 27.22 -9.26 -19.22
C SER A 63 27.06 -10.79 -19.18
N ALA A 64 27.65 -11.51 -20.14
CA ALA A 64 27.62 -12.98 -20.13
C ALA A 64 28.35 -13.59 -18.92
N ILE A 65 29.44 -12.96 -18.45
CA ILE A 65 30.14 -13.40 -17.22
C ILE A 65 29.28 -13.12 -15.98
N LYS A 66 28.62 -11.95 -15.90
CA LYS A 66 27.70 -11.62 -14.80
C LYS A 66 26.52 -12.58 -14.73
N GLU A 67 25.88 -12.86 -15.87
CA GLU A 67 24.79 -13.83 -15.99
C GLU A 67 25.26 -15.23 -15.58
N ASN A 68 26.39 -15.71 -16.11
CA ASN A 68 26.96 -17.00 -15.72
C ASN A 68 27.32 -17.06 -14.23
N THR A 69 27.80 -15.97 -13.64
CA THR A 69 28.13 -15.91 -12.20
C THR A 69 26.87 -15.97 -11.35
N TYR A 70 25.81 -15.25 -11.76
CA TYR A 70 24.50 -15.30 -11.11
C TYR A 70 23.91 -16.70 -11.16
N VAL A 71 23.83 -17.31 -12.36
CA VAL A 71 23.34 -18.69 -12.54
C VAL A 71 24.17 -19.66 -11.70
N THR A 72 25.50 -19.55 -11.71
CA THR A 72 26.36 -20.41 -10.88
C THR A 72 26.08 -20.24 -9.39
N LYS A 73 25.87 -19.01 -8.90
CA LYS A 73 25.53 -18.73 -7.49
C LYS A 73 24.19 -19.35 -7.10
N VAL A 74 23.18 -19.25 -7.97
CA VAL A 74 21.86 -19.85 -7.78
C VAL A 74 21.96 -21.38 -7.75
N GLU A 75 22.66 -21.99 -8.70
CA GLU A 75 22.84 -23.44 -8.73
C GLU A 75 23.64 -23.96 -7.53
N LEU A 76 24.67 -23.23 -7.08
CA LEU A 76 25.40 -23.58 -5.85
C LEU A 76 24.49 -23.54 -4.62
N LYS A 77 23.64 -22.52 -4.48
CA LYS A 77 22.64 -22.46 -3.41
C LYS A 77 21.66 -23.64 -3.50
N ARG A 78 21.16 -23.96 -4.70
CA ARG A 78 20.27 -25.10 -4.93
C ARG A 78 20.92 -26.42 -4.49
N VAL A 79 22.19 -26.63 -4.82
CA VAL A 79 22.95 -27.81 -4.38
C VAL A 79 23.11 -27.86 -2.86
N GLN A 80 23.42 -26.72 -2.21
CA GLN A 80 23.53 -26.64 -0.74
C GLN A 80 22.20 -26.96 -0.03
N ILE A 81 21.09 -26.43 -0.55
CA ILE A 81 19.75 -26.71 -0.04
C ILE A 81 19.42 -28.19 -0.23
N SER A 82 19.68 -28.75 -1.41
CA SER A 82 19.47 -30.18 -1.70
C SER A 82 20.28 -31.09 -0.76
N GLN A 83 21.54 -30.77 -0.48
CA GLN A 83 22.35 -31.51 0.50
C GLN A 83 21.78 -31.41 1.93
N SER A 84 21.25 -30.24 2.29
CA SER A 84 20.61 -30.02 3.58
C SER A 84 19.32 -30.85 3.70
N ILE A 85 18.50 -30.90 2.65
CA ILE A 85 17.28 -31.74 2.60
C ILE A 85 17.67 -33.21 2.80
N ASN A 86 18.62 -33.72 2.02
CA ASN A 86 19.09 -35.11 2.15
C ASN A 86 19.58 -35.44 3.56
N THR A 87 20.27 -34.50 4.22
CA THR A 87 20.76 -34.67 5.59
C THR A 87 19.60 -34.78 6.59
N GLU A 88 18.59 -33.91 6.46
CA GLU A 88 17.40 -33.96 7.32
C GLU A 88 16.54 -35.19 7.04
N GLU A 89 16.45 -35.67 5.80
CA GLU A 89 15.78 -36.93 5.46
C GLU A 89 16.47 -38.15 6.08
N MET A 90 17.81 -38.17 6.15
CA MET A 90 18.55 -39.22 6.86
C MET A 90 18.24 -39.21 8.36
N LYS A 91 18.18 -38.02 8.99
CA LYS A 91 17.77 -37.88 10.39
C LYS A 91 16.33 -38.35 10.60
N LEU A 92 15.41 -37.93 9.74
CA LEU A 92 14.01 -38.34 9.76
C LEU A 92 13.87 -39.87 9.70
N ASN A 93 14.62 -40.52 8.81
CA ASN A 93 14.62 -41.97 8.70
C ASN A 93 15.13 -42.66 9.97
N THR A 94 16.15 -42.09 10.62
CA THR A 94 16.67 -42.58 11.91
C THR A 94 15.62 -42.45 13.01
N ILE A 95 15.02 -41.26 13.17
CA ILE A 95 13.94 -41.01 14.14
C ILE A 95 12.77 -41.97 13.91
N ARG A 96 12.33 -42.17 12.66
CA ARG A 96 11.27 -43.12 12.30
C ARG A 96 11.62 -44.57 12.64
N GLN A 97 12.89 -44.98 12.51
CA GLN A 97 13.33 -46.30 12.94
C GLN A 97 13.26 -46.45 14.47
N GLU A 98 13.68 -45.45 15.22
CA GLU A 98 13.60 -45.44 16.68
C GLU A 98 12.15 -45.49 17.17
N ILE A 99 11.27 -44.66 16.61
CA ILE A 99 9.82 -44.69 16.87
C ILE A 99 9.26 -46.09 16.63
N ARG A 100 9.57 -46.71 15.48
CA ARG A 100 9.12 -48.08 15.17
C ARG A 100 9.67 -49.10 16.15
N SER A 101 10.91 -48.95 16.59
CA SER A 101 11.55 -49.87 17.55
C SER A 101 10.88 -49.81 18.92
N LEU A 102 10.54 -48.61 19.41
CA LEU A 102 9.85 -48.41 20.69
C LEU A 102 8.39 -48.86 20.59
N THR A 103 7.68 -48.50 19.52
CA THR A 103 6.27 -48.86 19.33
C THR A 103 6.03 -50.37 19.26
N ARG A 104 7.04 -51.17 18.89
CA ARG A 104 6.95 -52.64 18.85
C ARG A 104 7.06 -53.31 20.23
N LYS A 105 7.44 -52.59 21.28
CA LYS A 105 7.50 -53.15 22.64
C LYS A 105 6.08 -53.37 23.18
N PRO A 106 5.75 -54.56 23.72
CA PRO A 106 4.38 -54.90 24.12
C PRO A 106 3.87 -54.12 25.34
N GLN A 107 4.77 -53.63 26.19
CA GLN A 107 4.45 -52.73 27.31
C GLN A 107 5.54 -51.67 27.40
N LEU A 108 5.15 -50.40 27.29
CA LEU A 108 6.04 -49.25 27.43
C LEU A 108 5.97 -48.75 28.87
N ILE A 109 7.14 -48.56 29.51
CA ILE A 109 7.19 -47.88 30.81
C ILE A 109 7.02 -46.36 30.63
N PRO A 110 6.64 -45.59 31.66
CA PRO A 110 6.39 -44.14 31.53
C PRO A 110 7.53 -43.34 30.88
N VAL A 111 8.78 -43.70 31.16
CA VAL A 111 9.96 -43.06 30.55
C VAL A 111 10.04 -43.33 29.04
N GLU A 112 9.69 -44.53 28.59
CA GLU A 112 9.68 -44.88 27.17
C GLU A 112 8.51 -44.23 26.43
N LEU A 113 7.37 -44.02 27.11
CA LEU A 113 6.26 -43.21 26.57
C LEU A 113 6.68 -41.75 26.37
N GLN A 114 7.36 -41.16 27.36
CA GLN A 114 7.90 -39.80 27.25
C GLN A 114 8.95 -39.69 26.12
N GLN A 115 9.82 -40.70 25.98
CA GLN A 115 10.78 -40.77 24.88
C GLN A 115 10.07 -40.87 23.52
N LEU A 116 8.99 -41.66 23.41
CA LEU A 116 8.20 -41.77 22.19
C LEU A 116 7.54 -40.43 21.81
N THR A 117 6.97 -39.70 22.80
CA THR A 117 6.46 -38.34 22.59
C THR A 117 7.55 -37.40 22.08
N SER A 118 8.74 -37.41 22.70
CA SER A 118 9.88 -36.60 22.27
C SER A 118 10.26 -36.89 20.81
N LEU A 119 10.41 -38.16 20.46
CA LEU A 119 10.77 -38.57 19.09
C LEU A 119 9.71 -38.15 18.06
N ARG A 120 8.42 -38.11 18.43
CA ARG A 120 7.35 -37.60 17.56
C ARG A 120 7.43 -36.09 17.34
N LEU A 121 7.78 -35.34 18.38
CA LEU A 121 8.03 -33.90 18.25
C LEU A 121 9.30 -33.61 17.44
N ASP A 122 10.33 -34.46 17.56
CA ASP A 122 11.55 -34.37 16.75
C ASP A 122 11.28 -34.73 15.27
N GLU A 123 10.46 -35.76 15.01
CA GLU A 123 9.97 -36.10 13.66
C GLU A 123 9.25 -34.89 13.03
N CYS A 124 8.32 -34.28 13.77
CA CYS A 124 7.61 -33.08 13.33
C CYS A 124 8.56 -31.91 13.04
N SER A 125 9.51 -31.64 13.94
CA SER A 125 10.48 -30.55 13.77
C SER A 125 11.37 -30.76 12.54
N THR A 126 11.77 -32.01 12.29
CA THR A 126 12.56 -32.39 11.10
C THR A 126 11.75 -32.20 9.81
N LEU A 127 10.49 -32.63 9.78
CA LEU A 127 9.61 -32.43 8.63
C LEU A 127 9.35 -30.95 8.32
N ILE A 128 9.16 -30.12 9.35
CA ILE A 128 9.02 -28.66 9.18
C ILE A 128 10.29 -28.06 8.60
N ARG A 129 11.47 -28.54 9.01
CA ARG A 129 12.74 -28.10 8.44
C ARG A 129 12.88 -28.49 6.97
N ILE A 130 12.49 -29.71 6.60
CA ILE A 130 12.47 -30.15 5.19
C ILE A 130 11.50 -29.28 4.38
N ARG A 131 10.29 -29.02 4.89
CA ARG A 131 9.31 -28.11 4.27
C ARG A 131 9.90 -26.72 4.02
N LYS A 132 10.56 -26.11 5.02
CA LYS A 132 11.22 -24.81 4.88
C LYS A 132 12.32 -24.82 3.82
N LEU A 133 13.15 -25.87 3.79
CA LEU A 133 14.19 -26.01 2.77
C LEU A 133 13.62 -26.19 1.36
N ASN A 134 12.50 -26.89 1.20
CA ASN A 134 11.79 -26.99 -0.08
C ASN A 134 11.27 -25.62 -0.53
N MET A 135 10.72 -24.82 0.39
CA MET A 135 10.32 -23.44 0.09
C MET A 135 11.53 -22.56 -0.29
N ASP A 136 12.64 -22.65 0.44
CA ASP A 136 13.85 -21.90 0.10
C ASP A 136 14.45 -22.33 -1.24
N SER A 137 14.28 -23.60 -1.65
CA SER A 137 14.62 -24.06 -2.99
C SER A 137 13.72 -23.45 -4.06
N ALA A 138 12.41 -23.34 -3.80
CA ALA A 138 11.46 -22.73 -4.73
C ALA A 138 11.74 -21.23 -4.91
N LYS A 139 12.14 -20.52 -3.84
CA LYS A 139 12.54 -19.10 -3.89
C LYS A 139 13.73 -18.79 -4.81
N LEU A 140 14.45 -19.81 -5.27
CA LEU A 140 15.54 -19.66 -6.24
C LEU A 140 15.04 -19.60 -7.68
N GLU A 141 13.77 -19.95 -7.93
CA GLU A 141 13.14 -19.89 -9.24
C GLU A 141 12.49 -18.52 -9.46
N GLU A 142 12.60 -17.99 -10.68
CA GLU A 142 12.01 -16.70 -11.04
C GLU A 142 10.48 -16.81 -11.07
N GLY A 143 9.78 -15.87 -10.40
CA GLY A 143 8.31 -15.84 -10.33
C GLY A 143 7.71 -16.85 -9.35
N TRP A 144 8.50 -17.38 -8.40
CA TRP A 144 8.00 -18.29 -7.36
C TRP A 144 6.90 -17.64 -6.51
N GLU A 145 6.91 -16.32 -6.32
CA GLU A 145 5.89 -15.57 -5.57
C GLU A 145 4.50 -15.68 -6.21
N GLU A 146 4.45 -15.85 -7.53
CA GLU A 146 3.22 -16.01 -8.30
C GLU A 146 2.86 -17.49 -8.54
N SER A 147 3.64 -18.44 -8.00
CA SER A 147 3.47 -19.87 -8.27
C SER A 147 2.48 -20.53 -7.29
N MET A 148 1.25 -20.70 -7.73
CA MET A 148 0.22 -21.47 -6.99
C MET A 148 0.71 -22.87 -6.61
N GLU A 149 1.42 -23.55 -7.51
CA GLU A 149 1.91 -24.92 -7.29
C GLU A 149 2.87 -25.00 -6.10
N VAL A 150 3.76 -24.02 -5.94
CA VAL A 150 4.72 -23.97 -4.82
C VAL A 150 3.99 -23.90 -3.48
N PHE A 151 3.02 -22.99 -3.36
CA PHE A 151 2.27 -22.81 -2.11
C PHE A 151 1.25 -23.93 -1.86
N GLU A 152 0.68 -24.54 -2.89
CA GLU A 152 -0.17 -25.72 -2.77
C GLU A 152 0.61 -26.93 -2.25
N ASN A 153 1.82 -27.15 -2.78
CA ASN A 153 2.72 -28.21 -2.31
C ASN A 153 3.17 -27.97 -0.86
N ASP A 154 3.44 -26.72 -0.49
CA ASP A 154 3.81 -26.34 0.88
C ASP A 154 2.67 -26.60 1.88
N LEU A 155 1.44 -26.20 1.53
CA LEU A 155 0.24 -26.49 2.32
C LEU A 155 0.00 -28.01 2.43
N ALA A 156 0.17 -28.76 1.34
CA ALA A 156 0.01 -30.21 1.34
C ALA A 156 1.01 -30.88 2.30
N ALA A 157 2.28 -30.47 2.27
CA ALA A 157 3.30 -30.96 3.20
C ALA A 157 2.95 -30.63 4.66
N LEU A 158 2.45 -29.43 4.94
CA LEU A 158 2.00 -29.05 6.28
C LEU A 158 0.81 -29.90 6.77
N ILE A 159 -0.16 -30.17 5.89
CA ILE A 159 -1.30 -31.04 6.18
C ILE A 159 -0.84 -32.46 6.50
N GLU A 160 0.14 -33.00 5.76
CA GLU A 160 0.72 -34.32 6.07
C GLU A 160 1.37 -34.36 7.46
N ILE A 161 2.11 -33.31 7.84
CA ILE A 161 2.73 -33.19 9.17
C ILE A 161 1.65 -33.18 10.27
N ILE A 162 0.60 -32.38 10.09
CA ILE A 162 -0.54 -32.30 11.03
C ILE A 162 -1.20 -33.67 11.16
N ASN A 163 -1.47 -34.34 10.04
CA ASN A 163 -2.10 -35.67 10.04
C ASN A 163 -1.24 -36.73 10.74
N GLY A 164 0.09 -36.62 10.65
CA GLY A 164 1.02 -37.51 11.36
C GLY A 164 0.98 -37.38 12.89
N LEU A 165 0.71 -36.18 13.41
CA LEU A 165 0.62 -35.91 14.85
C LEU A 165 -0.79 -36.08 15.43
N ASN A 166 -1.83 -35.93 14.61
CA ASN A 166 -3.24 -35.94 15.04
C ASN A 166 -3.66 -37.16 15.90
N PRO A 167 -3.17 -38.40 15.65
CA PRO A 167 -3.49 -39.55 16.49
C PRO A 167 -3.00 -39.46 17.94
N TYR A 168 -2.10 -38.52 18.25
CA TYR A 168 -1.40 -38.40 19.53
C TYR A 168 -1.77 -37.14 20.32
N THR A 169 -2.93 -36.54 20.01
CA THR A 169 -3.48 -35.31 20.62
C THR A 169 -3.75 -35.39 22.12
N THR A 170 -3.78 -36.59 22.70
CA THR A 170 -3.97 -36.79 24.13
C THR A 170 -2.77 -36.30 24.96
N ASP A 171 -1.59 -36.17 24.35
CA ASP A 171 -0.42 -35.58 25.00
C ASP A 171 -0.46 -34.03 24.91
N PRO A 172 -0.36 -33.31 26.05
CA PRO A 172 -0.41 -31.84 26.05
C PRO A 172 0.64 -31.16 25.17
N SER A 173 1.84 -31.73 25.07
CA SER A 173 2.93 -31.15 24.28
C SER A 173 2.65 -31.27 22.77
N ILE A 174 2.09 -32.41 22.35
CA ILE A 174 1.66 -32.64 20.97
C ILE A 174 0.44 -31.78 20.63
N SER A 175 -0.52 -31.65 21.56
CA SER A 175 -1.69 -30.78 21.40
C SER A 175 -1.28 -29.31 21.19
N SER A 176 -0.33 -28.81 22.00
CA SER A 176 0.24 -27.47 21.83
C SER A 176 0.92 -27.29 20.47
N ARG A 177 1.71 -28.28 20.04
CA ARG A 177 2.36 -28.26 18.72
C ARG A 177 1.36 -28.27 17.58
N LEU A 178 0.30 -29.07 17.67
CA LEU A 178 -0.78 -29.12 16.69
C LEU A 178 -1.55 -27.81 16.61
N ALA A 179 -1.77 -27.11 17.72
CA ALA A 179 -2.41 -25.79 17.71
C ALA A 179 -1.58 -24.78 16.89
N ALA A 180 -0.26 -24.73 17.10
CA ALA A 180 0.64 -23.88 16.33
C ALA A 180 0.64 -24.24 14.84
N LEU A 181 0.65 -25.54 14.48
CA LEU A 181 0.62 -25.98 13.09
C LEU A 181 -0.71 -25.68 12.40
N ASN A 182 -1.83 -25.77 13.11
CA ASN A 182 -3.13 -25.39 12.56
C ASN A 182 -3.24 -23.88 12.34
N GLN A 183 -2.64 -23.06 13.21
CA GLN A 183 -2.55 -21.62 12.98
C GLN A 183 -1.73 -21.32 11.72
N GLU A 184 -0.57 -21.96 11.56
CA GLU A 184 0.27 -21.82 10.37
C GLU A 184 -0.46 -22.31 9.10
N ARG A 185 -1.24 -23.38 9.21
CA ARG A 185 -2.08 -23.89 8.11
C ARG A 185 -3.09 -22.84 7.66
N THR A 186 -3.80 -22.19 8.60
CA THR A 186 -4.74 -21.12 8.27
C THR A 186 -4.04 -19.94 7.58
N GLN A 187 -2.82 -19.59 7.99
CA GLN A 187 -2.04 -18.56 7.32
C GLN A 187 -1.71 -18.95 5.87
N CYS A 188 -1.29 -20.19 5.63
CA CYS A 188 -0.99 -20.69 4.28
C CYS A 188 -2.25 -20.75 3.39
N GLU A 189 -3.39 -21.20 3.93
CA GLU A 189 -4.68 -21.23 3.22
C GLU A 189 -5.15 -19.81 2.84
N ASN A 190 -4.99 -18.84 3.74
CA ASN A 190 -5.30 -17.44 3.46
C ASN A 190 -4.40 -16.87 2.36
N HIS A 191 -3.10 -17.11 2.44
CA HIS A 191 -2.15 -16.65 1.44
C HIS A 191 -2.44 -17.23 0.05
N LEU A 192 -2.75 -18.53 -0.05
CA LEU A 192 -3.19 -19.16 -1.31
C LEU A 192 -4.49 -18.53 -1.85
N THR A 193 -5.44 -18.19 -0.98
CA THR A 193 -6.70 -17.54 -1.36
C THR A 193 -6.45 -16.13 -1.91
N GLU A 194 -5.53 -15.38 -1.30
CA GLU A 194 -5.12 -14.04 -1.74
C GLU A 194 -4.39 -14.10 -3.07
N LEU A 195 -3.43 -15.02 -3.21
CA LEU A 195 -2.69 -15.23 -4.45
C LEU A 195 -3.61 -15.64 -5.60
N GLU A 196 -4.52 -16.60 -5.38
CA GLU A 196 -5.51 -17.00 -6.38
C GLU A 196 -6.40 -15.80 -6.78
N THR A 197 -6.81 -14.97 -5.80
CA THR A 197 -7.59 -13.77 -6.07
C THR A 197 -6.82 -12.79 -6.95
N LEU A 198 -5.55 -12.53 -6.65
CA LEU A 198 -4.69 -11.61 -7.40
C LEU A 198 -4.49 -12.10 -8.83
N LEU A 199 -4.12 -13.37 -9.01
CA LEU A 199 -3.86 -13.97 -10.32
C LEU A 199 -5.12 -13.98 -11.20
N LEU A 200 -6.26 -14.40 -10.64
CA LEU A 200 -7.54 -14.37 -11.38
C LEU A 200 -7.95 -12.94 -11.71
N THR A 201 -7.84 -11.99 -10.78
CA THR A 201 -8.21 -10.58 -11.05
C THR A 201 -7.37 -9.98 -12.18
N ARG A 202 -6.07 -10.33 -12.26
CA ARG A 202 -5.18 -9.92 -13.35
C ARG A 202 -5.58 -10.53 -14.70
N GLN A 203 -6.06 -11.78 -14.70
CA GLN A 203 -6.47 -12.52 -15.90
C GLN A 203 -7.85 -12.09 -16.43
N LEU A 204 -8.82 -11.81 -15.55
CA LEU A 204 -10.19 -11.45 -15.92
C LEU A 204 -10.23 -10.08 -16.59
N LYS A 205 -10.64 -10.03 -17.85
CA LYS A 205 -10.67 -8.80 -18.65
C LYS A 205 -11.81 -7.88 -18.24
N SER A 206 -12.95 -8.46 -17.87
CA SER A 206 -14.16 -7.74 -17.45
C SER A 206 -13.93 -6.83 -16.24
N LEU A 207 -12.95 -7.14 -15.38
CA LEU A 207 -12.59 -6.33 -14.21
C LEU A 207 -11.73 -5.10 -14.55
N LYS A 208 -11.25 -4.97 -15.79
CA LYS A 208 -10.42 -3.85 -16.24
C LYS A 208 -11.23 -2.68 -16.79
N TYR A 209 -12.55 -2.84 -16.92
CA TYR A 209 -13.44 -1.81 -17.44
C TYR A 209 -13.78 -0.79 -16.35
N ALA A 210 -13.99 0.47 -16.78
CA ALA A 210 -14.51 1.51 -15.91
C ALA A 210 -15.94 1.18 -15.42
N PRO A 211 -16.44 1.85 -14.36
CA PRO A 211 -17.81 1.67 -13.90
C PRO A 211 -18.82 1.84 -15.05
N LEU A 212 -19.89 1.02 -15.06
CA LEU A 212 -20.88 0.96 -16.14
C LEU A 212 -21.43 2.33 -16.58
N ALA A 213 -21.54 3.29 -15.65
CA ALA A 213 -22.03 4.64 -15.94
C ALA A 213 -21.16 5.43 -16.92
N ASN A 214 -19.88 5.07 -17.06
CA ASN A 214 -18.88 5.80 -17.84
C ASN A 214 -18.54 5.10 -19.16
N LEU A 215 -19.13 3.94 -19.44
CA LEU A 215 -18.82 3.15 -20.64
C LEU A 215 -19.65 3.62 -21.83
N THR A 216 -19.01 3.67 -23.00
CA THR A 216 -19.69 3.84 -24.28
C THR A 216 -20.45 2.57 -24.68
N VAL A 217 -21.36 2.68 -25.66
CA VAL A 217 -22.13 1.52 -26.16
C VAL A 217 -21.22 0.43 -26.72
N GLU A 218 -20.15 0.82 -27.41
CA GLU A 218 -19.15 -0.10 -27.97
C GLU A 218 -18.36 -0.82 -26.86
N GLU A 219 -17.95 -0.09 -25.82
CA GLU A 219 -17.27 -0.68 -24.66
C GLU A 219 -18.18 -1.60 -23.84
N MET A 220 -19.48 -1.29 -23.74
CA MET A 220 -20.46 -2.18 -23.10
C MET A 220 -20.66 -3.49 -23.89
N GLU A 221 -20.66 -3.43 -25.23
CA GLU A 221 -20.74 -4.62 -26.08
C GLU A 221 -19.53 -5.51 -25.87
N LYS A 222 -18.33 -4.91 -25.87
CA LYS A 222 -17.07 -5.61 -25.60
C LYS A 222 -16.99 -6.16 -24.18
N LEU A 223 -17.45 -5.41 -23.17
CA LEU A 223 -17.56 -5.87 -21.79
C LEU A 223 -18.48 -7.09 -21.69
N ASN A 224 -19.60 -7.12 -22.42
CA ASN A 224 -20.48 -8.28 -22.42
C ASN A 224 -19.78 -9.52 -22.98
N GLU A 225 -19.02 -9.38 -24.07
CA GLU A 225 -18.23 -10.47 -24.64
C GLU A 225 -17.15 -10.97 -23.67
N ASP A 226 -16.39 -10.04 -23.08
CA ASP A 226 -15.34 -10.34 -22.09
C ASP A 226 -15.94 -10.99 -20.83
N LEU A 227 -17.11 -10.55 -20.34
CA LEU A 227 -17.81 -11.17 -19.21
C LEU A 227 -18.21 -12.62 -19.49
N GLN A 228 -18.72 -12.92 -20.68
CA GLN A 228 -19.07 -14.29 -21.05
C GLN A 228 -17.82 -15.18 -21.13
N SER A 229 -16.73 -14.66 -21.71
CA SER A 229 -15.44 -15.34 -21.75
C SER A 229 -14.91 -15.61 -20.33
N ASP A 230 -14.91 -14.60 -19.48
CA ASP A 230 -14.43 -14.66 -18.09
C ASP A 230 -15.28 -15.62 -17.23
N LEU A 231 -16.60 -15.59 -17.36
CA LEU A 231 -17.49 -16.53 -16.68
C LEU A 231 -17.20 -17.97 -17.09
N ASN A 232 -16.86 -18.23 -18.36
CA ASN A 232 -16.47 -19.56 -18.83
C ASN A 232 -15.12 -20.01 -18.26
N LEU A 233 -14.15 -19.10 -18.13
CA LEU A 233 -12.86 -19.38 -17.49
C LEU A 233 -13.03 -19.83 -16.02
N LEU A 234 -13.97 -19.22 -15.30
CA LEU A 234 -14.24 -19.53 -13.89
C LEU A 234 -15.00 -20.86 -13.67
N VAL A 235 -15.47 -21.53 -14.72
CA VAL A 235 -16.15 -22.85 -14.63
C VAL A 235 -15.16 -24.01 -14.51
N GLY A 236 -13.86 -23.79 -14.78
CA GLY A 236 -12.82 -24.82 -14.72
C GLY A 236 -12.68 -25.51 -13.36
N ASN A 237 -12.26 -26.78 -13.36
CA ASN A 237 -11.91 -27.53 -12.14
C ASN A 237 -10.43 -27.30 -11.78
N PRO A 238 -10.06 -27.23 -10.48
CA PRO A 238 -10.95 -27.30 -9.31
C PRO A 238 -11.77 -26.02 -9.11
N GLN A 239 -12.98 -26.19 -8.56
CA GLN A 239 -13.84 -25.09 -8.12
C GLN A 239 -13.43 -24.64 -6.72
N THR A 240 -12.81 -23.47 -6.65
CA THR A 240 -12.34 -22.85 -5.42
C THR A 240 -13.37 -21.84 -4.88
N ALA A 241 -13.23 -21.47 -3.61
CA ALA A 241 -14.07 -20.43 -3.01
C ALA A 241 -13.90 -19.08 -3.74
N VAL A 242 -12.68 -18.76 -4.18
CA VAL A 242 -12.37 -17.54 -4.95
C VAL A 242 -13.09 -17.53 -6.29
N LYS A 243 -12.99 -18.61 -7.08
CA LYS A 243 -13.70 -18.72 -8.37
C LYS A 243 -15.20 -18.60 -8.19
N THR A 244 -15.76 -19.21 -7.15
CA THR A 244 -17.19 -19.15 -6.83
C THR A 244 -17.63 -17.71 -6.49
N ARG A 245 -16.85 -17.01 -5.67
CA ARG A 245 -17.10 -15.60 -5.32
C ARG A 245 -17.04 -14.70 -6.56
N LEU A 246 -15.93 -14.74 -7.31
CA LEU A 246 -15.74 -13.95 -8.53
C LEU A 246 -16.84 -14.23 -9.56
N ARG A 247 -17.23 -15.50 -9.74
CA ARG A 247 -18.33 -15.86 -10.61
C ARG A 247 -19.66 -15.24 -10.16
N THR A 248 -19.91 -15.16 -8.86
CA THR A 248 -21.12 -14.53 -8.32
C THR A 248 -21.11 -13.03 -8.60
N GLU A 249 -19.98 -12.36 -8.40
CA GLU A 249 -19.78 -10.95 -8.69
C GLU A 249 -19.94 -10.63 -10.19
N LEU A 250 -19.31 -11.40 -11.07
CA LEU A 250 -19.43 -11.24 -12.52
C LEU A 250 -20.86 -11.51 -13.02
N ASN A 251 -21.58 -12.48 -12.46
CA ASN A 251 -23.00 -12.69 -12.79
C ASN A 251 -23.88 -11.53 -12.33
N ALA A 252 -23.59 -10.93 -11.18
CA ALA A 252 -24.28 -9.73 -10.72
C ALA A 252 -24.00 -8.54 -11.66
N LEU A 253 -22.76 -8.39 -12.13
CA LEU A 253 -22.38 -7.36 -13.10
C LEU A 253 -23.05 -7.59 -14.46
N LEU A 254 -23.07 -8.83 -14.95
CA LEU A 254 -23.80 -9.22 -16.17
C LEU A 254 -25.30 -8.91 -16.07
N THR A 255 -25.90 -9.14 -14.91
CA THR A 255 -27.32 -8.79 -14.66
C THR A 255 -27.55 -7.28 -14.73
N LYS A 256 -26.66 -6.48 -14.13
CA LYS A 256 -26.72 -5.01 -14.22
C LYS A 256 -26.51 -4.52 -15.65
N LEU A 257 -25.54 -5.09 -16.38
CA LEU A 257 -25.27 -4.77 -17.77
C LEU A 257 -26.49 -5.07 -18.65
N ASN A 258 -27.09 -6.25 -18.51
CA ASN A 258 -28.29 -6.64 -19.25
C ASN A 258 -29.52 -5.77 -18.95
N ALA A 259 -29.57 -5.08 -17.80
CA ALA A 259 -30.63 -4.14 -17.48
C ALA A 259 -30.46 -2.78 -18.18
N ILE A 260 -29.23 -2.36 -18.44
CA ILE A 260 -28.90 -1.01 -18.94
C ILE A 260 -28.60 -1.01 -20.44
N TYR A 261 -27.77 -1.97 -20.88
CA TYR A 261 -27.24 -2.04 -22.24
C TYR A 261 -28.33 -2.04 -23.33
N PRO A 262 -29.45 -2.79 -23.21
CA PRO A 262 -30.48 -2.77 -24.25
C PRO A 262 -31.08 -1.38 -24.48
N ARG A 263 -31.29 -0.61 -23.40
CA ARG A 263 -31.83 0.75 -23.47
C ARG A 263 -30.83 1.69 -24.13
N MET A 264 -29.58 1.70 -23.65
CA MET A 264 -28.52 2.54 -24.19
C MET A 264 -28.26 2.27 -25.69
N LYS A 265 -28.25 1.00 -26.10
CA LYS A 265 -28.05 0.63 -27.51
C LYS A 265 -29.16 1.18 -28.41
N VAL A 266 -30.41 1.10 -27.98
CA VAL A 266 -31.54 1.63 -28.78
C VAL A 266 -31.55 3.16 -28.76
N GLU A 267 -31.37 3.79 -27.59
CA GLU A 267 -31.33 5.25 -27.45
C GLU A 267 -30.18 5.90 -28.24
N SER A 268 -29.06 5.20 -28.43
CA SER A 268 -27.97 5.69 -29.28
C SER A 268 -28.37 5.92 -30.74
N VAL A 269 -29.42 5.24 -31.22
CA VAL A 269 -29.92 5.34 -32.60
C VAL A 269 -31.23 6.13 -32.67
N THR A 270 -32.11 5.98 -31.68
CA THR A 270 -33.45 6.60 -31.68
C THR A 270 -33.54 7.94 -30.96
N GLY A 271 -32.52 8.30 -30.19
CA GLY A 271 -32.60 9.34 -29.16
C GLY A 271 -33.34 8.86 -27.91
N GLU A 272 -33.48 9.76 -26.92
CA GLU A 272 -34.08 9.47 -25.61
C GLU A 272 -35.49 8.86 -25.69
N LEU A 273 -35.73 7.79 -24.92
CA LEU A 273 -37.00 7.09 -24.80
C LEU A 273 -37.65 7.37 -23.43
N LYS A 274 -38.24 8.55 -23.29
CA LYS A 274 -38.79 9.07 -22.02
C LYS A 274 -39.93 8.24 -21.44
N SER A 275 -40.62 7.47 -22.28
CA SER A 275 -41.64 6.50 -21.84
C SER A 275 -41.10 5.42 -20.90
N LEU A 276 -39.81 5.09 -20.98
CA LEU A 276 -39.16 4.13 -20.08
C LEU A 276 -38.90 4.71 -18.67
N ASP A 277 -38.95 6.04 -18.51
CA ASP A 277 -38.73 6.71 -17.22
C ASP A 277 -40.04 6.91 -16.41
N LEU A 278 -41.17 6.46 -16.96
CA LEU A 278 -42.47 6.56 -16.29
C LEU A 278 -42.50 5.66 -15.05
N LYS A 279 -42.60 6.30 -13.87
CA LYS A 279 -42.67 5.60 -12.58
C LYS A 279 -44.09 5.13 -12.28
N THR A 280 -44.21 3.89 -11.80
CA THR A 280 -45.46 3.38 -11.21
C THR A 280 -45.56 3.81 -9.73
N PRO A 281 -46.78 4.03 -9.19
CA PRO A 281 -48.09 3.92 -9.84
C PRO A 281 -48.39 5.11 -10.78
N TYR A 282 -49.05 4.83 -11.90
CA TYR A 282 -49.47 5.86 -12.87
C TYR A 282 -50.66 6.69 -12.34
N PRO A 283 -50.90 7.90 -12.89
CA PRO A 283 -52.04 8.73 -12.49
C PRO A 283 -53.39 8.02 -12.67
N GLU A 284 -54.25 8.06 -11.66
CA GLU A 284 -55.58 7.44 -11.72
C GLU A 284 -56.60 8.23 -12.57
N ILE A 285 -56.25 9.46 -12.95
CA ILE A 285 -57.16 10.39 -13.61
C ILE A 285 -57.08 10.20 -15.14
N PRO A 286 -58.17 9.86 -15.84
CA PRO A 286 -58.13 9.45 -17.25
C PRO A 286 -57.52 10.48 -18.22
N TRP A 287 -57.74 11.78 -18.02
CA TRP A 287 -57.17 12.81 -18.90
C TRP A 287 -55.68 13.07 -18.65
N GLN A 288 -55.14 12.67 -17.49
CA GLN A 288 -53.70 12.72 -17.20
C GLN A 288 -52.95 11.54 -17.82
N LEU A 289 -53.65 10.47 -18.22
CA LEU A 289 -53.07 9.31 -18.91
C LEU A 289 -52.85 9.56 -20.41
N ILE A 290 -53.67 10.42 -21.05
CA ILE A 290 -53.58 10.74 -22.50
C ILE A 290 -52.16 11.14 -22.93
N PRO A 291 -51.52 12.17 -22.32
CA PRO A 291 -50.18 12.58 -22.73
C PRO A 291 -49.11 11.51 -22.46
N LEU A 292 -49.34 10.60 -21.50
CA LEU A 292 -48.43 9.49 -21.20
C LEU A 292 -48.55 8.36 -22.23
N ILE A 293 -49.77 8.09 -22.71
CA ILE A 293 -50.03 7.14 -23.80
C ILE A 293 -49.41 7.65 -25.10
N GLU A 294 -49.64 8.92 -25.45
CA GLU A 294 -49.04 9.54 -26.64
C GLU A 294 -47.51 9.51 -26.60
N LEU A 295 -46.91 9.73 -25.42
CA LEU A 295 -45.46 9.61 -25.22
C LEU A 295 -44.98 8.17 -25.48
N ALA A 296 -45.65 7.17 -24.90
CA ALA A 296 -45.30 5.76 -25.06
C ALA A 296 -45.49 5.27 -26.50
N GLU A 297 -46.54 5.70 -27.20
CA GLU A 297 -46.77 5.36 -28.61
C GLU A 297 -45.75 6.04 -29.54
N SER A 298 -45.42 7.31 -29.28
CA SER A 298 -44.39 8.05 -30.02
C SER A 298 -43.02 7.39 -29.91
N ASP A 299 -42.62 7.01 -28.69
CA ASP A 299 -41.36 6.29 -28.46
C ASP A 299 -41.39 4.87 -29.06
N LEU A 300 -42.53 4.17 -29.02
CA LEU A 300 -42.70 2.87 -29.67
C LEU A 300 -42.48 2.97 -31.18
N GLU A 301 -42.99 4.03 -31.81
CA GLU A 301 -42.81 4.30 -33.24
C GLU A 301 -41.35 4.60 -33.59
N LYS A 302 -40.64 5.40 -32.77
CA LYS A 302 -39.19 5.62 -32.92
C LYS A 302 -38.42 4.30 -32.86
N VAL A 303 -38.76 3.42 -31.91
CA VAL A 303 -38.12 2.10 -31.79
C VAL A 303 -38.43 1.23 -33.00
N HIS A 304 -39.65 1.27 -33.55
CA HIS A 304 -40.01 0.55 -34.76
C HIS A 304 -39.13 0.90 -35.97
N GLN A 305 -38.78 2.18 -36.10
CA GLN A 305 -37.95 2.73 -37.19
C GLN A 305 -36.44 2.46 -37.03
N SER A 306 -36.00 1.98 -35.86
CA SER A 306 -34.60 1.65 -35.60
C SER A 306 -34.14 0.34 -36.28
N PRO A 307 -32.83 0.14 -36.54
CA PRO A 307 -32.28 -1.09 -37.10
C PRO A 307 -32.60 -2.32 -36.24
N ASP A 308 -32.91 -3.45 -36.87
CA ASP A 308 -33.25 -4.69 -36.17
C ASP A 308 -32.04 -5.26 -35.42
N ASN A 309 -32.20 -5.43 -34.11
CA ASN A 309 -31.23 -6.08 -33.23
C ASN A 309 -31.96 -6.68 -32.00
N PRO A 310 -31.34 -7.60 -31.23
CA PRO A 310 -31.97 -8.21 -30.06
C PRO A 310 -32.43 -7.19 -29.00
N SER A 311 -31.68 -6.10 -28.79
CA SER A 311 -32.02 -5.04 -27.85
C SER A 311 -33.29 -4.29 -28.24
N LYS A 312 -33.52 -4.07 -29.54
CA LYS A 312 -34.76 -3.48 -30.08
C LYS A 312 -35.98 -4.30 -29.65
N ILE A 313 -35.90 -5.63 -29.73
CA ILE A 313 -37.03 -6.51 -29.35
C ILE A 313 -37.35 -6.35 -27.86
N ALA A 314 -36.33 -6.32 -27.01
CA ALA A 314 -36.50 -6.15 -25.56
C ALA A 314 -37.14 -4.80 -25.21
N ILE A 315 -36.62 -3.70 -25.76
CA ILE A 315 -37.13 -2.34 -25.50
C ILE A 315 -38.52 -2.13 -26.10
N LYS A 316 -38.77 -2.64 -27.31
CA LYS A 316 -40.10 -2.62 -27.93
C LYS A 316 -41.15 -3.31 -27.05
N ASN A 317 -40.81 -4.46 -26.47
CA ASN A 317 -41.71 -5.17 -25.57
C ASN A 317 -41.96 -4.40 -24.27
N GLN A 318 -40.94 -3.76 -23.70
CA GLN A 318 -41.08 -2.91 -22.50
C GLN A 318 -42.00 -1.72 -22.75
N ILE A 319 -41.74 -0.92 -23.78
CA ILE A 319 -42.58 0.25 -24.13
C ILE A 319 -43.99 -0.22 -24.51
N GLY A 320 -44.12 -1.32 -25.24
CA GLY A 320 -45.41 -1.91 -25.60
C GLY A 320 -46.22 -2.35 -24.38
N ASN A 321 -45.57 -2.84 -23.32
CA ASN A 321 -46.24 -3.15 -22.05
C ASN A 321 -46.68 -1.89 -21.32
N ILE A 322 -45.83 -0.85 -21.24
CA ILE A 322 -46.19 0.45 -20.64
C ILE A 322 -47.40 1.05 -21.35
N ALA A 323 -47.40 1.09 -22.69
CA ALA A 323 -48.52 1.58 -23.48
C ALA A 323 -49.81 0.76 -23.24
N ARG A 324 -49.69 -0.56 -23.11
CA ARG A 324 -50.82 -1.44 -22.82
C ARG A 324 -51.40 -1.20 -21.42
N ASP A 325 -50.53 -1.04 -20.42
CA ASP A 325 -50.94 -0.79 -19.03
C ASP A 325 -51.63 0.57 -18.88
N LEU A 326 -51.07 1.62 -19.51
CA LEU A 326 -51.69 2.95 -19.54
C LEU A 326 -53.06 2.94 -20.23
N LYS A 327 -53.20 2.21 -21.36
CA LYS A 327 -54.50 2.03 -22.04
C LYS A 327 -55.48 1.20 -21.22
N ALA A 328 -55.02 0.17 -20.52
CA ALA A 328 -55.87 -0.62 -19.64
C ALA A 328 -56.41 0.21 -18.47
N LEU A 329 -55.57 1.08 -17.89
CA LEU A 329 -55.98 2.05 -16.86
C LEU A 329 -56.93 3.12 -17.39
N GLN A 330 -56.75 3.57 -18.63
CA GLN A 330 -57.68 4.49 -19.29
C GLN A 330 -59.04 3.83 -19.59
N ALA A 331 -59.03 2.54 -19.94
CA ALA A 331 -60.23 1.76 -20.23
C ALA A 331 -60.98 1.28 -18.96
N LEU A 332 -60.31 1.32 -17.80
CA LEU A 332 -60.94 1.19 -16.48
C LEU A 332 -61.77 2.46 -16.22
N ASP A 333 -63.00 2.45 -16.73
CA ASP A 333 -64.00 3.50 -16.63
C ASP A 333 -64.37 3.81 -15.15
N LEU A 334 -63.51 4.59 -14.49
CA LEU A 334 -63.65 5.09 -13.13
C LEU A 334 -64.66 6.24 -12.89
N PRO A 335 -65.44 6.80 -13.85
CA PRO A 335 -66.45 7.80 -13.49
C PRO A 335 -67.69 7.22 -12.79
N SER A 336 -67.97 5.92 -12.91
CA SER A 336 -69.26 5.37 -12.44
C SER A 336 -69.26 4.90 -10.98
N GLN A 337 -68.14 4.39 -10.45
CA GLN A 337 -68.12 3.78 -9.12
C GLN A 337 -67.74 4.75 -7.99
N ARG A 338 -66.84 5.73 -8.22
CA ARG A 338 -66.44 6.68 -7.17
C ARG A 338 -67.50 7.76 -6.88
N VAL A 339 -68.30 8.14 -7.88
CA VAL A 339 -69.45 9.05 -7.68
C VAL A 339 -70.52 8.42 -6.79
N LEU A 340 -70.72 7.10 -6.83
CA LEU A 340 -71.64 6.38 -5.94
C LEU A 340 -71.05 6.15 -4.54
N ALA A 341 -69.74 5.94 -4.44
CA ALA A 341 -69.04 5.78 -3.16
C ALA A 341 -68.94 7.10 -2.37
N GLU A 342 -68.67 8.24 -3.04
CA GLU A 342 -68.63 9.56 -2.40
C GLU A 342 -70.02 10.08 -2.02
N LYS A 343 -71.07 9.77 -2.80
CA LYS A 343 -72.46 10.11 -2.42
C LYS A 343 -72.89 9.38 -1.14
N LYS A 344 -72.48 8.11 -0.97
CA LYS A 344 -72.75 7.34 0.26
C LYS A 344 -71.89 7.81 1.46
N ARG A 345 -70.68 8.33 1.23
CA ARG A 345 -69.79 8.82 2.30
C ARG A 345 -70.19 10.22 2.81
N LYS A 346 -70.62 11.13 1.92
CA LYS A 346 -71.11 12.48 2.29
C LYS A 346 -72.48 12.48 3.00
N GLN A 347 -73.30 11.45 2.83
CA GLN A 347 -74.58 11.32 3.55
C GLN A 347 -74.42 10.79 4.98
N LYS A 348 -73.39 9.95 5.25
CA LYS A 348 -73.10 9.44 6.61
C LYS A 348 -72.28 10.40 7.48
N SER A 349 -71.51 11.32 6.90
CA SER A 349 -70.67 12.27 7.67
C SER A 349 -71.43 13.50 8.22
N ARG A 350 -72.63 13.79 7.73
CA ARG A 350 -73.45 14.92 8.22
C ARG A 350 -74.22 14.63 9.52
N ILE A 351 -74.30 13.36 9.94
CA ILE A 351 -75.05 12.96 11.16
C ILE A 351 -74.10 12.80 12.37
N THR A 352 -72.81 12.54 12.16
CA THR A 352 -71.84 12.33 13.25
C THR A 352 -71.07 13.60 13.65
N SER A 353 -71.02 14.63 12.79
CA SER A 353 -70.29 15.88 13.07
C SER A 353 -71.00 16.83 14.05
N THR A 354 -72.33 16.73 14.19
CA THR A 354 -73.11 17.62 15.08
C THR A 354 -73.13 17.16 16.55
N ILE A 355 -72.72 15.92 16.83
CA ILE A 355 -72.71 15.37 18.20
C ILE A 355 -71.32 15.55 18.88
N LEU A 356 -70.23 15.67 18.10
CA LEU A 356 -68.86 15.75 18.66
C LEU A 356 -68.37 17.19 18.93
N LEU A 357 -69.00 18.19 18.28
CA LEU A 357 -68.65 19.62 18.44
C LEU A 357 -69.25 20.28 19.69
N SER A 358 -70.21 19.64 20.39
CA SER A 358 -70.78 20.17 21.64
C SER A 358 -69.99 19.75 22.90
N MET A 359 -69.18 18.70 22.83
CA MET A 359 -68.42 18.16 23.98
C MET A 359 -67.01 18.72 24.13
N THR A 360 -66.41 19.25 23.06
CA THR A 360 -65.04 19.80 23.07
C THR A 360 -64.96 21.29 23.43
N GLY A 361 -66.06 22.04 23.28
CA GLY A 361 -66.13 23.46 23.66
C GLY A 361 -66.09 23.73 25.18
N ILE A 362 -66.40 22.73 26.01
CA ILE A 362 -66.44 22.87 27.48
C ILE A 362 -65.06 22.61 28.12
N ILE A 363 -64.19 21.81 27.49
CA ILE A 363 -62.88 21.45 28.03
C ILE A 363 -61.81 22.53 27.74
N ILE A 364 -61.95 23.27 26.63
CA ILE A 364 -61.00 24.34 26.25
C ILE A 364 -61.19 25.61 27.12
N LEU A 365 -62.37 25.83 27.71
CA LEU A 365 -62.64 26.97 28.58
C LEU A 365 -61.96 26.85 29.97
N VAL A 366 -61.58 25.64 30.39
CA VAL A 366 -60.98 25.39 31.73
C VAL A 366 -59.45 25.55 31.72
N ILE A 367 -58.79 25.33 30.58
CA ILE A 367 -57.31 25.42 30.50
C ILE A 367 -56.83 26.88 30.30
N ILE A 368 -57.67 27.75 29.72
CA ILE A 368 -57.33 29.16 29.47
C ILE A 368 -57.32 30.01 30.76
N ILE A 369 -57.88 29.53 31.87
CA ILE A 369 -57.87 30.26 33.15
C ILE A 369 -56.58 30.08 33.96
N LEU A 370 -55.75 29.06 33.73
CA LEU A 370 -54.72 28.73 34.72
C LEU A 370 -53.32 29.31 34.55
N ILE A 371 -52.77 29.61 33.36
CA ILE A 371 -51.42 30.19 33.32
C ILE A 371 -51.27 31.24 32.23
N SER A 372 -51.73 32.45 32.57
CA SER A 372 -51.13 33.69 32.11
C SER A 372 -50.04 34.07 33.11
N GLY A 373 -48.79 34.23 32.64
CA GLY A 373 -47.69 34.67 33.50
C GLY A 373 -46.31 34.71 32.84
N SER A 374 -46.02 35.85 32.18
CA SER A 374 -44.67 36.42 31.93
C SER A 374 -43.79 35.78 30.83
N LYS A 375 -43.76 36.32 29.61
CA LYS A 375 -42.92 37.45 29.08
C LYS A 375 -41.42 37.12 28.95
N LYS A 376 -40.94 37.00 27.70
CA LYS A 376 -39.99 37.88 26.96
C LYS A 376 -38.61 37.19 26.86
N ASP A 377 -37.78 37.32 25.82
CA ASP A 377 -37.77 38.07 24.57
C ASP A 377 -36.82 37.33 23.59
N LYS A 378 -36.90 37.71 22.31
CA LYS A 378 -36.16 37.20 21.15
C LYS A 378 -34.64 37.30 21.27
N SER A 379 -33.91 36.30 20.78
CA SER A 379 -32.87 36.48 19.74
C SER A 379 -32.34 35.13 19.25
N SER A 380 -32.22 35.00 17.93
CA SER A 380 -31.39 34.02 17.24
C SER A 380 -30.12 34.74 16.81
N PRO A 381 -28.97 34.05 16.81
CA PRO A 381 -28.04 34.24 15.71
C PRO A 381 -27.50 32.91 15.18
N LEU A 382 -27.51 32.82 13.85
CA LEU A 382 -26.95 31.75 13.03
C LEU A 382 -26.02 32.46 12.04
N ALA A 383 -24.71 32.43 12.29
CA ALA A 383 -23.62 32.71 11.34
C ALA A 383 -22.28 32.77 12.11
N LEU A 384 -21.36 31.85 11.81
CA LEU A 384 -19.90 31.78 12.12
C LEU A 384 -19.56 30.27 12.05
N LEU A 385 -18.79 29.73 11.10
CA LEU A 385 -17.42 30.05 10.72
C LEU A 385 -17.13 29.52 9.30
N TYR A 386 -16.64 30.38 8.42
CA TYR A 386 -15.73 30.03 7.34
C TYR A 386 -14.74 31.19 7.27
N ASP A 387 -13.50 30.96 7.65
CA ASP A 387 -12.41 31.90 7.38
C ASP A 387 -11.20 31.09 6.88
N THR A 388 -10.96 31.23 5.58
CA THR A 388 -9.69 30.96 4.91
C THR A 388 -9.05 32.32 4.60
N PRO A 389 -7.76 32.56 4.90
CA PRO A 389 -7.05 33.70 4.33
C PRO A 389 -6.19 33.28 3.14
N LYS A 390 -6.39 33.96 2.01
CA LYS A 390 -5.41 34.08 0.91
C LYS A 390 -4.94 35.53 0.81
N ASN A 391 -3.62 35.68 0.87
CA ASN A 391 -2.74 36.64 0.20
C ASN A 391 -2.93 38.16 0.36
N SER A 392 -1.83 38.81 0.76
CA SER A 392 -1.45 40.13 0.25
C SER A 392 0.08 40.22 0.08
N GLU A 393 0.53 40.53 -1.14
CA GLU A 393 1.90 40.96 -1.45
C GLU A 393 2.10 42.44 -1.05
N ALA A 394 3.26 42.78 -0.49
CA ALA A 394 4.20 43.76 -1.04
C ALA A 394 5.31 44.16 -0.02
N GLY A 395 6.52 43.65 -0.27
CA GLY A 395 7.83 44.30 -0.12
C GLY A 395 8.22 45.08 1.14
N THR A 396 9.19 44.54 1.89
CA THR A 396 10.44 45.26 2.21
C THR A 396 11.52 44.26 2.65
N ALA A 397 12.76 44.53 2.25
CA ALA A 397 13.92 43.68 2.44
C ALA A 397 14.43 43.64 3.90
N LEU A 398 15.11 42.53 4.22
CA LEU A 398 16.05 42.28 5.33
C LEU A 398 15.47 42.10 6.75
N SER A 399 15.20 40.85 7.12
CA SER A 399 15.97 40.19 8.18
C SER A 399 16.05 38.68 7.90
N GLN A 400 17.26 38.12 7.95
CA GLN A 400 17.45 36.70 8.18
C GLN A 400 16.87 36.41 9.58
N ASN A 401 15.60 36.00 9.62
CA ASN A 401 15.06 35.40 10.84
C ASN A 401 15.64 33.99 10.87
N GLU A 402 16.70 33.79 11.65
CA GLU A 402 17.07 32.45 12.09
C GLU A 402 15.81 31.79 12.64
N PRO A 403 15.51 30.56 12.23
CA PRO A 403 14.26 29.95 12.61
C PRO A 403 14.33 29.60 14.11
N LEU A 404 13.60 30.37 14.92
CA LEU A 404 13.55 30.20 16.37
C LEU A 404 12.96 28.82 16.73
N TYR A 405 13.48 28.23 17.82
CA TYR A 405 12.91 27.04 18.44
C TYR A 405 11.40 27.15 18.63
N GLN A 406 10.66 26.19 18.08
CA GLN A 406 9.21 26.07 18.21
C GLN A 406 8.88 24.87 19.08
N VAL A 407 8.08 25.08 20.13
CA VAL A 407 7.54 23.98 20.94
C VAL A 407 6.48 23.25 20.12
N VAL A 408 6.73 21.98 19.84
CA VAL A 408 5.80 21.06 19.20
C VAL A 408 5.51 19.94 20.19
N GLU A 409 4.24 19.77 20.50
CA GLU A 409 3.73 18.61 21.24
C GLU A 409 2.81 17.84 20.29
N THR A 410 2.97 16.52 20.26
CA THR A 410 2.26 15.64 19.33
C THR A 410 1.66 14.50 20.11
N GLU A 411 0.34 14.38 20.04
CA GLU A 411 -0.42 13.29 20.66
C GLU A 411 -0.78 12.29 19.57
N LEU A 412 -0.23 11.08 19.68
CA LEU A 412 -0.34 10.04 18.67
C LEU A 412 -0.91 8.76 19.28
N PHE A 413 -1.43 7.91 18.40
CA PHE A 413 -1.71 6.52 18.68
C PHE A 413 -0.94 5.64 17.71
N GLU A 414 -0.26 4.62 18.22
CA GLU A 414 0.21 3.49 17.41
C GLU A 414 -0.86 2.39 17.41
N VAL A 415 -1.20 1.87 16.25
CA VAL A 415 -2.22 0.83 16.11
C VAL A 415 -1.62 -0.52 16.52
N VAL A 416 -2.13 -1.12 17.59
CA VAL A 416 -1.65 -2.43 18.10
C VAL A 416 -2.53 -3.61 17.68
N ALA A 417 -3.68 -3.33 17.06
CA ALA A 417 -4.50 -4.38 16.44
C ALA A 417 -3.88 -4.87 15.13
N GLN A 418 -3.86 -6.19 14.92
CA GLN A 418 -3.31 -6.82 13.70
C GLN A 418 -3.99 -6.34 12.41
N ARG A 419 -5.30 -6.07 12.48
CA ARG A 419 -6.08 -5.45 11.41
C ARG A 419 -7.29 -4.78 12.02
N THR A 420 -7.53 -3.52 11.69
CA THR A 420 -8.74 -2.80 12.11
C THR A 420 -9.22 -1.87 11.00
N TYR A 421 -10.34 -1.20 11.22
CA TYR A 421 -10.91 -0.20 10.33
C TYR A 421 -11.31 1.04 11.12
N LEU A 422 -11.13 2.21 10.53
CA LEU A 422 -11.76 3.42 11.03
C LEU A 422 -13.27 3.25 10.97
N ARG A 423 -13.95 3.64 12.05
CA ARG A 423 -15.41 3.69 12.10
C ARG A 423 -15.91 5.10 11.83
N ALA A 424 -17.04 5.22 11.14
CA ALA A 424 -17.68 6.51 10.89
C ALA A 424 -18.24 7.15 12.18
N GLU A 425 -18.64 6.32 13.13
CA GLU A 425 -19.16 6.70 14.45
C GLU A 425 -18.48 5.84 15.54
N PRO A 426 -18.42 6.29 16.80
CA PRO A 426 -17.77 5.56 17.89
C PRO A 426 -18.64 4.38 18.39
N ASP A 427 -18.93 3.44 17.48
CA ASP A 427 -19.71 2.22 17.68
C ASP A 427 -19.08 1.08 16.84
N ILE A 428 -18.97 -0.10 17.44
CA ILE A 428 -18.41 -1.30 16.79
C ILE A 428 -19.25 -1.75 15.59
N ASN A 429 -20.54 -1.41 15.56
CA ASN A 429 -21.46 -1.73 14.47
C ASN A 429 -21.53 -0.62 13.42
N SER A 430 -20.79 0.48 13.60
CA SER A 430 -20.73 1.58 12.64
C SER A 430 -20.05 1.13 11.34
N PRO A 431 -20.41 1.70 10.18
CA PRO A 431 -19.74 1.43 8.92
C PRO A 431 -18.21 1.56 9.02
N GLU A 432 -17.52 0.60 8.40
CA GLU A 432 -16.08 0.63 8.19
C GLU A 432 -15.77 1.63 7.07
N LEU A 433 -14.86 2.55 7.33
CA LEU A 433 -14.41 3.54 6.35
C LEU A 433 -13.18 3.00 5.62
N ASP A 434 -12.04 3.02 6.31
CA ASP A 434 -10.75 2.69 5.73
C ASP A 434 -10.00 1.68 6.62
N PRO A 435 -9.29 0.72 6.01
CA PRO A 435 -8.46 -0.22 6.75
C PRO A 435 -7.27 0.51 7.37
N ILE A 436 -6.95 0.14 8.61
CA ILE A 436 -5.78 0.61 9.34
C ILE A 436 -4.96 -0.62 9.73
N VAL A 437 -3.65 -0.53 9.52
CA VAL A 437 -2.73 -1.65 9.73
C VAL A 437 -1.98 -1.55 11.06
N HIS A 438 -1.56 -2.69 11.60
CA HIS A 438 -0.73 -2.76 12.80
C HIS A 438 0.55 -1.91 12.65
N GLY A 439 0.87 -1.10 13.65
CA GLY A 439 2.02 -0.21 13.67
C GLY A 439 1.78 1.16 13.02
N GLU A 440 0.64 1.39 12.39
CA GLU A 440 0.32 2.70 11.82
C GLU A 440 0.14 3.76 12.91
N PHE A 441 0.67 4.97 12.67
CA PHE A 441 0.55 6.10 13.58
C PHE A 441 -0.60 7.02 13.15
N LEU A 442 -1.40 7.44 14.11
CA LEU A 442 -2.54 8.33 13.89
C LEU A 442 -2.51 9.49 14.90
N PHE A 443 -2.92 10.68 14.49
CA PHE A 443 -3.14 11.78 15.43
C PHE A 443 -4.30 11.48 16.35
N ASN A 444 -4.09 11.69 17.66
CA ASN A 444 -5.13 11.64 18.66
C ASN A 444 -5.89 12.97 18.67
N LEU A 445 -7.14 12.96 18.19
CA LEU A 445 -8.02 14.15 18.21
C LEU A 445 -8.89 14.22 19.48
N GLY A 446 -8.74 13.25 20.38
CA GLY A 446 -9.43 13.18 21.66
C GLY A 446 -10.46 12.07 21.75
N GLN A 447 -10.96 11.88 22.97
CA GLN A 447 -11.96 10.86 23.29
C GLN A 447 -13.34 11.25 22.71
N ALA A 448 -14.06 10.27 22.18
CA ALA A 448 -15.39 10.49 21.61
C ALA A 448 -16.40 10.93 22.69
N SER A 449 -17.20 11.94 22.35
CA SER A 449 -18.16 12.52 23.31
C SER A 449 -19.29 11.57 23.71
N THR A 450 -19.65 10.63 22.83
CA THR A 450 -20.78 9.70 23.00
C THR A 450 -20.37 8.32 23.51
N ALA A 451 -19.10 7.93 23.40
CA ALA A 451 -18.59 6.65 23.88
C ALA A 451 -17.14 6.77 24.38
N ARG A 452 -16.93 6.59 25.70
CA ARG A 452 -15.64 6.83 26.34
C ARG A 452 -14.53 5.87 25.90
N ASP A 453 -14.87 4.67 25.46
CA ASP A 453 -13.84 3.72 25.04
C ASP A 453 -13.40 3.92 23.59
N TRP A 454 -13.81 5.02 22.95
CA TRP A 454 -13.51 5.34 21.56
C TRP A 454 -12.78 6.67 21.47
N TYR A 455 -11.84 6.73 20.53
CA TYR A 455 -11.05 7.92 20.24
C TYR A 455 -11.29 8.36 18.80
N GLN A 456 -11.43 9.66 18.62
CA GLN A 456 -11.39 10.27 17.30
C GLN A 456 -9.93 10.37 16.88
N VAL A 457 -9.64 9.89 15.67
CA VAL A 457 -8.28 9.80 15.14
C VAL A 457 -8.22 10.32 13.72
N GLN A 458 -7.03 10.75 13.30
CA GLN A 458 -6.76 11.22 11.94
C GLN A 458 -5.44 10.63 11.43
N SER A 459 -5.37 10.25 10.14
CA SER A 459 -4.12 9.85 9.52
C SER A 459 -3.11 11.00 9.52
N LEU A 460 -1.82 10.69 9.49
CA LEU A 460 -0.78 11.72 9.47
C LEU A 460 -0.79 12.57 8.19
N SER A 461 -1.31 12.04 7.08
CA SER A 461 -1.56 12.82 5.85
C SER A 461 -2.73 13.79 5.99
N GLY A 462 -3.61 13.59 6.97
CA GLY A 462 -4.83 14.36 7.19
C GLY A 462 -6.04 13.88 6.39
N ASP A 463 -5.86 12.94 5.44
CA ASP A 463 -6.89 12.54 4.49
C ASP A 463 -7.97 11.64 5.09
N LEU A 464 -7.64 10.88 6.13
CA LEU A 464 -8.55 9.95 6.79
C LEU A 464 -8.85 10.42 8.20
N THR A 465 -10.14 10.46 8.55
CA THR A 465 -10.59 10.76 9.91
C THR A 465 -11.71 9.81 10.29
N GLY A 466 -11.68 9.29 11.51
CA GLY A 466 -12.70 8.38 12.01
C GLY A 466 -12.53 8.07 13.48
N TYR A 467 -13.09 6.94 13.91
CA TYR A 467 -13.02 6.49 15.30
C TYR A 467 -12.35 5.12 15.43
N LEU A 468 -11.53 4.96 16.46
CA LEU A 468 -10.95 3.68 16.87
C LEU A 468 -11.26 3.36 18.33
N TYR A 469 -11.40 2.07 18.61
CA TYR A 469 -11.62 1.55 19.96
C TYR A 469 -10.30 1.51 20.74
N GLN A 470 -10.33 1.89 22.02
CA GLN A 470 -9.14 2.05 22.86
C GLN A 470 -8.25 0.82 22.95
N GLN A 471 -8.78 -0.40 22.81
CA GLN A 471 -7.99 -1.64 22.88
C GLN A 471 -7.19 -1.91 21.59
N TRP A 472 -7.40 -1.13 20.54
CA TRP A 472 -6.73 -1.30 19.25
C TRP A 472 -5.54 -0.35 19.07
N ILE A 473 -5.33 0.55 20.01
CA ILE A 473 -4.37 1.64 19.93
C ILE A 473 -3.54 1.71 21.21
N SER A 474 -2.29 2.17 21.08
CA SER A 474 -1.40 2.48 22.19
C SER A 474 -1.00 3.96 22.13
N PRO A 475 -1.14 4.73 23.22
CA PRO A 475 -0.75 6.14 23.24
C PRO A 475 0.75 6.34 23.03
N VAL A 476 1.09 7.38 22.26
CA VAL A 476 2.45 7.81 22.00
C VAL A 476 2.52 9.34 22.09
N HIS A 477 3.47 9.84 22.89
CA HIS A 477 3.62 11.26 23.18
C HIS A 477 4.93 11.79 22.60
N GLY A 478 4.82 12.74 21.68
CA GLY A 478 5.93 13.41 21.02
C GLY A 478 6.12 14.84 21.54
N LYS A 479 7.37 15.26 21.76
CA LYS A 479 7.69 16.60 22.21
C LYS A 479 9.04 17.09 21.70
N SER A 480 9.07 18.28 21.10
CA SER A 480 10.32 18.97 20.77
C SER A 480 11.10 19.34 22.04
N VAL A 481 12.42 19.29 21.96
CA VAL A 481 13.33 19.58 23.07
C VAL A 481 14.25 20.71 22.68
N ASP A 482 14.42 21.69 23.57
CA ASP A 482 15.25 22.89 23.35
C ASP A 482 16.74 22.61 23.63
N GLY A 483 17.31 21.62 22.95
CA GLY A 483 18.76 21.39 22.91
C GLY A 483 19.39 20.91 24.22
N THR A 484 18.62 20.31 25.14
CA THR A 484 19.15 19.73 26.37
C THR A 484 20.31 18.78 26.06
N GLN A 485 21.43 18.96 26.75
CA GLN A 485 22.61 18.11 26.53
C GLN A 485 22.29 16.67 26.97
N ILE A 486 22.52 15.71 26.08
CA ILE A 486 22.43 14.28 26.43
C ILE A 486 23.80 13.74 26.86
N ASN A 487 23.79 12.88 27.88
CA ASN A 487 24.99 12.20 28.34
C ASN A 487 25.26 10.99 27.46
N LEU A 488 26.25 11.08 26.57
CA LEU A 488 26.75 9.97 25.75
C LEU A 488 27.74 9.07 26.52
N GLY A 489 27.67 9.02 27.85
CA GLY A 489 28.59 8.26 28.69
C GLY A 489 28.01 6.92 29.10
N GLY A 490 28.83 5.86 29.15
CA GLY A 490 28.35 4.53 29.53
C GLY A 490 29.38 3.42 29.31
N SER A 491 29.03 2.20 29.71
CA SER A 491 29.81 1.02 29.34
C SER A 491 29.59 0.68 27.87
N LYS A 492 30.68 0.39 27.17
CA LYS A 492 30.67 0.06 25.74
C LYS A 492 30.02 -1.30 25.51
N VAL A 493 28.90 -1.33 24.79
CA VAL A 493 28.25 -2.55 24.29
C VAL A 493 28.82 -2.89 22.91
N TYR A 494 28.90 -1.89 22.04
CA TYR A 494 29.47 -2.00 20.70
C TYR A 494 30.19 -0.70 20.34
N VAL A 495 31.34 -0.80 19.68
CA VAL A 495 32.09 0.34 19.14
C VAL A 495 32.78 -0.10 17.85
N ASP A 496 32.60 0.68 16.79
CA ASP A 496 33.37 0.55 15.55
C ASP A 496 33.80 1.94 15.08
N ASP A 497 35.12 2.15 15.01
CA ASP A 497 35.77 3.36 14.50
C ASP A 497 36.44 3.11 13.14
N PHE A 498 36.22 1.92 12.56
CA PHE A 498 36.75 1.47 11.28
C PHE A 498 38.27 1.57 11.09
N SER A 499 39.02 1.88 12.16
CA SER A 499 40.47 2.10 12.10
C SER A 499 41.25 0.82 11.76
N GLN A 500 40.67 -0.35 12.06
CA GLN A 500 41.22 -1.68 11.77
C GLN A 500 40.39 -2.47 10.75
N GLY A 501 39.43 -1.82 10.08
CA GLY A 501 38.32 -2.50 9.40
C GLY A 501 37.30 -3.06 10.40
N SER A 502 36.20 -3.63 9.88
CA SER A 502 35.07 -4.04 10.71
C SER A 502 34.80 -5.55 10.72
N GLY A 503 34.89 -6.22 9.57
CA GLY A 503 34.46 -7.62 9.41
C GLY A 503 32.96 -7.90 9.71
N THR A 504 32.22 -6.91 10.23
CA THR A 504 30.80 -7.01 10.62
C THR A 504 29.89 -6.19 9.73
N TRP A 505 30.37 -5.02 9.28
CA TRP A 505 29.65 -4.19 8.32
C TRP A 505 29.69 -4.79 6.92
N PHE A 506 28.58 -4.62 6.19
CA PHE A 506 28.44 -5.09 4.81
C PHE A 506 29.37 -4.31 3.87
N GLU A 507 30.21 -5.01 3.10
CA GLU A 507 31.08 -4.41 2.08
C GLU A 507 30.83 -5.12 0.74
N ASP A 508 30.12 -4.45 -0.16
CA ASP A 508 29.83 -4.93 -1.52
C ASP A 508 29.40 -3.77 -2.42
N SER A 509 29.32 -4.05 -3.72
CA SER A 509 28.70 -3.18 -4.72
C SER A 509 27.40 -3.79 -5.22
N PHE A 510 26.41 -2.94 -5.49
CA PHE A 510 25.15 -3.35 -6.10
C PHE A 510 24.85 -2.53 -7.36
N ASP A 511 24.14 -3.15 -8.29
CA ASP A 511 23.61 -2.54 -9.52
C ASP A 511 22.28 -3.26 -9.80
N ASP A 512 21.19 -2.68 -9.31
CA ASP A 512 19.84 -3.22 -9.38
C ASP A 512 18.86 -2.19 -9.94
N ASP A 513 17.56 -2.45 -9.79
CA ASP A 513 16.51 -1.57 -10.28
C ASP A 513 16.39 -0.26 -9.50
N TYR A 514 16.85 -0.24 -8.23
CA TYR A 514 16.83 0.95 -7.37
C TYR A 514 18.02 1.86 -7.61
N GLY A 515 19.16 1.32 -8.03
CA GLY A 515 20.33 2.14 -8.30
C GLY A 515 21.63 1.37 -8.45
N LYS A 516 22.72 2.14 -8.47
CA LYS A 516 24.07 1.62 -8.30
C LYS A 516 24.66 2.16 -7.03
N GLY A 517 25.32 1.33 -6.26
CA GLY A 517 26.02 1.82 -5.08
C GLY A 517 27.12 0.91 -4.60
N THR A 518 27.88 1.42 -3.65
CA THR A 518 29.00 0.70 -3.05
C THR A 518 29.03 1.01 -1.57
N PHE A 519 29.16 -0.05 -0.77
CA PHE A 519 29.45 0.00 0.64
C PHE A 519 30.90 -0.46 0.83
N ALA A 520 31.74 0.39 1.42
CA ALA A 520 33.15 0.06 1.60
C ALA A 520 33.75 0.81 2.79
N ILE A 521 34.71 0.19 3.46
CA ILE A 521 35.53 0.90 4.45
C ILE A 521 36.65 1.63 3.72
N THR A 522 36.58 2.96 3.67
CA THR A 522 37.55 3.82 3.00
C THR A 522 38.02 4.91 3.95
N ASN A 523 39.33 5.17 4.01
CA ASN A 523 39.91 6.20 4.89
C ASN A 523 39.51 6.07 6.37
N GLN A 524 39.42 4.85 6.89
CA GLN A 524 38.99 4.57 8.28
C GLN A 524 37.57 5.07 8.59
N ALA A 525 36.69 5.11 7.58
CA ALA A 525 35.28 5.37 7.75
C ALA A 525 34.48 4.43 6.85
N TYR A 526 33.25 4.14 7.24
CA TYR A 526 32.32 3.39 6.41
C TYR A 526 31.68 4.32 5.39
N GLN A 527 32.10 4.20 4.13
CA GLN A 527 31.63 5.03 3.04
C GLN A 527 30.53 4.31 2.26
N VAL A 528 29.50 5.07 1.93
CA VAL A 528 28.40 4.60 1.09
C VAL A 528 28.21 5.58 -0.06
N ASP A 529 28.50 5.09 -1.25
CA ASP A 529 28.34 5.84 -2.51
C ASP A 529 27.11 5.31 -3.24
N ILE A 530 26.18 6.19 -3.59
CA ILE A 530 24.90 5.83 -4.19
C ILE A 530 24.65 6.71 -5.41
N ASN A 531 24.20 6.09 -6.49
CA ASN A 531 23.56 6.72 -7.63
C ASN A 531 22.21 6.03 -7.85
N ALA A 532 21.17 6.55 -7.20
CA ALA A 532 19.84 5.95 -7.20
C ALA A 532 19.12 6.26 -8.51
N ARG A 533 18.37 5.30 -9.05
CA ARG A 533 17.51 5.49 -10.22
C ARG A 533 16.15 6.09 -9.85
N ASP A 534 15.72 5.85 -8.61
CA ASP A 534 14.50 6.40 -8.01
C ASP A 534 14.77 6.78 -6.54
N GLY A 535 13.88 7.58 -5.95
CA GLY A 535 13.93 7.89 -4.52
C GLY A 535 13.64 6.65 -3.68
N GLY A 536 14.37 6.46 -2.57
CA GLY A 536 14.19 5.29 -1.72
C GLY A 536 15.20 5.21 -0.58
N TYR A 537 15.01 4.25 0.33
CA TYR A 537 15.91 4.05 1.46
C TYR A 537 16.94 2.97 1.14
N ILE A 538 18.20 3.32 1.31
CA ILE A 538 19.35 2.42 1.15
C ILE A 538 20.05 2.36 2.51
N TYR A 539 20.30 1.17 3.01
CA TYR A 539 20.82 1.00 4.36
C TYR A 539 21.82 -0.14 4.46
N SER A 540 22.59 -0.10 5.54
CA SER A 540 23.46 -1.18 5.98
C SER A 540 23.24 -1.38 7.47
N LYS A 541 23.28 -2.63 7.92
CA LYS A 541 22.90 -3.01 9.28
C LYS A 541 23.81 -4.09 9.84
N ILE A 542 23.86 -4.16 11.16
CA ILE A 542 24.48 -5.25 11.91
C ILE A 542 23.51 -5.75 12.97
N ASP A 543 23.54 -7.06 13.23
CA ASP A 543 22.71 -7.69 14.24
C ASP A 543 23.57 -7.94 15.49
N LEU A 544 23.26 -7.24 16.59
CA LEU A 544 23.93 -7.47 17.87
C LEU A 544 23.35 -8.72 18.55
N THR A 545 24.15 -9.40 19.38
CA THR A 545 23.65 -10.55 20.14
C THR A 545 22.60 -10.15 21.16
N GLU A 546 22.77 -8.99 21.79
CA GLU A 546 21.85 -8.42 22.76
C GLU A 546 22.02 -6.89 22.76
N ILE A 547 20.94 -6.16 23.03
CA ILE A 547 20.96 -4.73 23.31
C ILE A 547 20.32 -4.49 24.68
N PRO A 548 20.93 -3.69 25.57
CA PRO A 548 20.33 -3.39 26.88
C PRO A 548 18.99 -2.65 26.74
N SER A 549 18.12 -2.74 27.73
CA SER A 549 16.85 -1.99 27.75
C SER A 549 17.04 -0.47 27.78
N ASN A 550 18.17 -0.02 28.35
CA ASN A 550 18.60 1.38 28.38
C ASN A 550 19.91 1.50 27.60
N PHE A 551 19.91 2.24 26.50
CA PHE A 551 21.11 2.39 25.68
C PHE A 551 21.13 3.72 24.94
N THR A 552 22.31 4.15 24.55
CA THR A 552 22.52 5.22 23.59
C THR A 552 23.16 4.64 22.35
N PHE A 553 22.55 4.88 21.19
CA PHE A 553 23.13 4.58 19.89
C PHE A 553 23.55 5.90 19.23
N SER A 554 24.79 5.98 18.75
CA SER A 554 25.27 7.15 18.02
C SER A 554 26.16 6.78 16.84
N VAL A 555 26.13 7.65 15.83
CA VAL A 555 26.99 7.60 14.65
C VAL A 555 27.45 9.01 14.30
N THR A 556 28.71 9.14 13.89
CA THR A 556 29.20 10.36 13.27
C THR A 556 29.08 10.21 11.76
N MET A 557 28.39 11.13 11.11
CA MET A 557 28.25 11.12 9.66
C MET A 557 28.77 12.40 9.02
N ASN A 558 29.19 12.31 7.76
CA ASN A 558 29.55 13.46 6.95
C ASN A 558 29.14 13.22 5.50
N GLN A 559 28.63 14.25 4.83
CA GLN A 559 28.39 14.22 3.39
C GLN A 559 29.71 14.53 2.67
N LEU A 560 30.18 13.61 1.84
CA LEU A 560 31.39 13.82 1.03
C LEU A 560 31.07 14.58 -0.26
N SER A 561 29.98 14.19 -0.91
CA SER A 561 29.50 14.83 -2.13
C SER A 561 28.00 14.55 -2.32
N GLY A 562 27.32 15.46 -3.00
CA GLY A 562 25.93 15.29 -3.40
C GLY A 562 25.51 16.46 -4.29
N THR A 563 24.73 16.17 -5.32
CA THR A 563 24.19 17.19 -6.25
C THR A 563 22.69 17.36 -6.16
N GLY A 564 21.99 16.45 -5.49
CA GLY A 564 20.54 16.49 -5.26
C GLY A 564 20.18 16.41 -3.78
N LEU A 565 18.88 16.50 -3.50
CA LEU A 565 18.34 16.35 -2.15
C LEU A 565 18.54 14.91 -1.63
N SER A 566 19.10 14.81 -0.44
CA SER A 566 19.30 13.52 0.23
C SER A 566 19.32 13.64 1.74
N GLY A 567 19.03 12.55 2.44
CA GLY A 567 19.25 12.42 3.87
C GLY A 567 20.16 11.24 4.20
N ALA A 568 20.86 11.32 5.32
CA ALA A 568 21.58 10.17 5.86
C ALA A 568 21.52 10.17 7.39
N GLY A 569 21.71 9.01 8.01
CA GLY A 569 21.71 8.91 9.46
C GLY A 569 21.66 7.48 9.97
N LEU A 570 20.88 7.26 11.03
CA LEU A 570 20.88 6.02 11.80
C LEU A 570 19.54 5.30 11.76
N ILE A 571 19.59 3.98 11.93
CA ILE A 571 18.44 3.08 12.06
C ILE A 571 18.44 2.45 13.45
N THR A 572 17.28 2.45 14.10
CA THR A 572 16.99 1.64 15.29
C THR A 572 15.78 0.74 15.08
N ASN A 573 15.62 -0.25 15.96
CA ASN A 573 14.44 -1.11 16.00
C ASN A 573 14.14 -1.78 14.64
N PHE A 574 15.19 -2.20 13.93
CA PHE A 574 15.05 -2.81 12.62
C PHE A 574 14.63 -4.27 12.74
N ASN A 575 13.40 -4.58 12.35
CA ASN A 575 12.90 -5.95 12.28
C ASN A 575 13.07 -6.52 10.86
N ASP A 576 12.68 -5.73 9.87
CA ASP A 576 12.74 -6.05 8.44
C ASP A 576 12.71 -4.75 7.61
N PRO A 577 12.90 -4.81 6.27
CA PRO A 577 12.92 -3.62 5.40
C PRO A 577 11.64 -2.78 5.46
N ASP A 578 10.53 -3.35 5.93
CA ASP A 578 9.24 -2.70 6.03
C ASP A 578 8.96 -2.18 7.46
N ASN A 579 9.85 -2.42 8.42
CA ASN A 579 9.63 -2.13 9.85
C ASN A 579 10.93 -1.69 10.57
N PHE A 580 11.15 -0.37 10.66
CA PHE A 580 12.27 0.22 11.40
C PHE A 580 12.05 1.69 11.76
N ASP A 581 12.87 2.23 12.67
CA ASP A 581 12.88 3.65 13.06
C ASP A 581 14.14 4.34 12.54
N TYR A 582 14.05 5.62 12.19
CA TYR A 582 15.18 6.37 11.65
C TYR A 582 15.29 7.79 12.18
N LEU A 583 16.52 8.26 12.24
CA LEU A 583 16.90 9.67 12.43
C LEU A 583 17.84 10.05 11.30
N LEU A 584 17.47 11.07 10.53
CA LEU A 584 18.20 11.55 9.36
C LEU A 584 18.60 13.02 9.52
N LEU A 585 19.74 13.38 8.96
CA LEU A 585 20.13 14.74 8.64
C LEU A 585 20.13 14.89 7.11
N THR A 586 19.37 15.86 6.60
CA THR A 586 19.27 16.12 5.16
C THR A 586 20.41 17.01 4.67
N SER A 587 20.64 17.00 3.35
CA SER A 587 21.56 17.89 2.64
C SER A 587 21.17 19.37 2.74
N GLU A 588 19.94 19.66 3.18
CA GLU A 588 19.42 21.00 3.46
C GLU A 588 19.41 21.31 4.97
N ASP A 589 20.23 20.60 5.75
CA ASP A 589 20.43 20.87 7.18
C ASP A 589 19.17 20.63 8.05
N SER A 590 18.19 19.86 7.55
CA SER A 590 16.99 19.48 8.30
C SER A 590 17.12 18.14 8.98
N ILE A 591 16.60 18.04 10.21
CA ILE A 591 16.52 16.80 10.99
C ILE A 591 15.16 16.17 10.72
N VAL A 592 15.16 14.91 10.29
CA VAL A 592 13.95 14.13 10.04
C VAL A 592 13.94 12.91 10.94
N ILE A 593 12.91 12.78 11.76
CA ILE A 593 12.66 11.63 12.62
C ILE A 593 11.40 10.96 12.13
N GLY A 594 11.49 9.66 11.91
CA GLY A 594 10.37 8.91 11.38
C GLY A 594 10.56 7.42 11.55
N CYS A 595 9.62 6.69 10.95
CA CYS A 595 9.58 5.25 10.99
C CYS A 595 9.02 4.70 9.69
N ILE A 596 9.33 3.43 9.42
CA ILE A 596 8.64 2.62 8.44
C ILE A 596 7.90 1.54 9.20
N ARG A 597 6.62 1.34 8.86
CA ARG A 597 5.75 0.30 9.42
C ARG A 597 4.96 -0.33 8.29
N ASN A 598 5.12 -1.64 8.09
CA ASN A 598 4.61 -2.39 6.94
C ASN A 598 4.82 -1.69 5.58
N GLY A 599 6.00 -1.11 5.38
CA GLY A 599 6.37 -0.44 4.12
C GLY A 599 5.86 1.00 3.98
N VAL A 600 5.07 1.49 4.94
CA VAL A 600 4.59 2.88 4.95
C VAL A 600 5.57 3.76 5.72
N SER A 601 6.19 4.71 5.01
CA SER A 601 7.08 5.71 5.60
C SER A 601 6.28 6.83 6.27
N THR A 602 6.59 7.09 7.54
CA THR A 602 5.94 8.09 8.38
C THR A 602 6.98 9.05 8.94
N THR A 603 6.78 10.35 8.73
CA THR A 603 7.57 11.40 9.38
C THR A 603 6.87 11.87 10.65
N LEU A 604 7.53 11.69 11.80
CA LEU A 604 7.02 12.08 13.11
C LEU A 604 7.44 13.51 13.50
N TYR A 605 8.64 13.91 13.08
CA TYR A 605 9.17 15.25 13.31
C TYR A 605 10.13 15.67 12.21
N ASN A 606 10.01 16.93 11.75
CA ASN A 606 10.90 17.52 10.74
C ASN A 606 11.19 18.98 11.12
N THR A 607 12.48 19.36 11.20
CA THR A 607 12.86 20.75 11.53
C THR A 607 12.62 21.74 10.40
N GLU A 608 12.41 21.29 9.17
CA GLU A 608 12.02 22.15 8.05
C GLU A 608 10.67 22.83 8.31
N SER A 609 9.70 22.06 8.82
CA SER A 609 8.35 22.55 9.15
C SER A 609 8.22 23.00 10.61
N SER A 610 9.06 22.49 11.50
CA SER A 610 9.03 22.76 12.94
C SER A 610 10.43 23.06 13.49
N PRO A 611 10.95 24.28 13.29
CA PRO A 611 12.36 24.55 13.51
C PRO A 611 12.84 24.40 14.96
N ASN A 612 14.11 24.02 15.09
CA ASN A 612 14.79 23.88 16.37
C ASN A 612 16.17 24.54 16.35
N SER A 613 16.23 25.82 16.71
CA SER A 613 17.49 26.58 16.76
C SER A 613 18.51 26.05 17.79
N ALA A 614 18.09 25.17 18.70
CA ALA A 614 18.96 24.70 19.77
C ALA A 614 19.97 23.66 19.29
N ALA A 615 19.59 22.85 18.29
CA ALA A 615 20.38 21.78 17.72
C ALA A 615 20.58 22.00 16.22
N LEU A 616 21.68 22.64 15.86
CA LEU A 616 22.05 22.96 14.48
C LEU A 616 23.13 22.00 13.96
N PRO A 617 23.08 21.65 12.66
CA PRO A 617 24.18 20.95 12.03
C PRO A 617 25.41 21.84 11.92
N ILE A 618 26.56 21.19 11.82
CA ILE A 618 27.85 21.83 11.63
C ILE A 618 28.20 21.73 10.15
N ASN A 619 27.99 22.82 9.41
CA ASN A 619 28.12 22.82 7.96
C ASN A 619 29.55 22.49 7.52
N GLY A 620 29.66 21.56 6.57
CA GLY A 620 30.95 21.09 6.03
C GLY A 620 31.82 20.34 7.03
N LYS A 621 31.26 19.86 8.14
CA LYS A 621 31.94 19.03 9.13
C LYS A 621 31.10 17.81 9.49
N PRO A 622 31.72 16.76 10.05
CA PRO A 622 30.98 15.62 10.57
C PRO A 622 30.00 16.02 11.68
N ASN A 623 28.82 15.43 11.64
CA ASN A 623 27.76 15.62 12.62
C ASN A 623 27.48 14.30 13.34
N GLN A 624 27.27 14.36 14.65
CA GLN A 624 26.91 13.19 15.44
C GLN A 624 25.40 13.10 15.59
N LEU A 625 24.80 12.04 15.07
CA LEU A 625 23.41 11.70 15.28
C LEU A 625 23.34 10.66 16.40
N SER A 626 22.36 10.81 17.28
CA SER A 626 22.22 9.95 18.44
C SER A 626 20.78 9.78 18.87
N VAL A 627 20.49 8.60 19.41
CA VAL A 627 19.22 8.29 20.06
C VAL A 627 19.50 7.65 21.40
N TRP A 628 18.88 8.18 22.44
CA TRP A 628 18.91 7.65 23.78
C TRP A 628 17.58 6.99 24.10
N VAL A 629 17.63 5.70 24.42
CA VAL A 629 16.48 4.86 24.76
C VAL A 629 16.47 4.62 26.26
N GLU A 630 15.38 5.03 26.89
CA GLU A 630 15.05 4.79 28.29
C GLU A 630 13.87 3.81 28.36
N SER A 631 13.95 2.80 29.23
CA SER A 631 12.90 1.84 29.51
C SER A 631 12.80 1.62 31.03
N ASP A 632 11.60 1.80 31.56
CA ASP A 632 11.29 1.65 32.99
C ASP A 632 11.14 0.18 33.45
N GLY A 633 11.52 -0.80 32.61
CA GLY A 633 11.44 -2.24 32.87
C GLY A 633 10.46 -2.97 31.93
N GLU A 634 10.14 -4.25 32.22
CA GLU A 634 9.32 -5.09 31.31
C GLU A 634 7.88 -4.57 31.06
N THR A 635 7.38 -3.63 31.88
CA THR A 635 6.01 -3.10 31.79
C THR A 635 5.93 -1.57 31.76
N GLY A 636 7.05 -0.86 31.79
CA GLY A 636 7.09 0.60 31.87
C GLY A 636 7.09 1.27 30.49
N PRO A 637 6.85 2.60 30.41
CA PRO A 637 6.95 3.31 29.16
C PRO A 637 8.38 3.29 28.62
N ASN A 638 8.50 3.33 27.30
CA ASN A 638 9.79 3.48 26.64
C ASN A 638 9.90 4.86 26.04
N LYS A 639 11.02 5.54 26.26
CA LYS A 639 11.26 6.91 25.80
C LYS A 639 12.50 6.99 24.94
N PHE A 640 12.35 7.57 23.76
CA PHE A 640 13.41 7.85 22.80
C PHE A 640 13.68 9.34 22.80
N THR A 641 14.91 9.72 23.06
CA THR A 641 15.37 11.11 22.91
C THR A 641 16.37 11.17 21.76
N TYR A 642 15.98 11.82 20.67
CA TYR A 642 16.80 12.03 19.49
C TYR A 642 17.61 13.30 19.63
N ALA A 643 18.88 13.25 19.23
CA ALA A 643 19.82 14.35 19.42
C ALA A 643 20.78 14.50 18.24
N LEU A 644 21.14 15.75 17.98
CA LEU A 644 22.16 16.15 17.02
C LEU A 644 23.30 16.84 17.77
N ASN A 645 24.53 16.39 17.55
CA ASN A 645 25.74 16.93 18.17
C ASN A 645 25.65 17.00 19.72
N GLY A 646 25.03 15.98 20.32
CA GLY A 646 24.82 15.87 21.76
C GLY A 646 23.70 16.74 22.34
N LYS A 647 22.94 17.45 21.48
CA LYS A 647 21.79 18.26 21.90
C LYS A 647 20.49 17.60 21.49
N ALA A 648 19.62 17.34 22.46
CA ALA A 648 18.30 16.76 22.23
C ALA A 648 17.42 17.68 21.38
N VAL A 649 16.70 17.09 20.42
CA VAL A 649 15.87 17.79 19.45
C VAL A 649 14.40 17.41 19.61
N TYR A 650 14.14 16.12 19.85
CA TYR A 650 12.79 15.59 19.95
C TYR A 650 12.78 14.35 20.85
N SER A 651 11.71 14.20 21.61
CA SER A 651 11.46 13.05 22.48
C SER A 651 10.16 12.38 22.06
N LEU A 652 10.17 11.04 22.00
CA LEU A 652 9.01 10.22 21.73
C LEU A 652 8.85 9.21 22.88
N ALA A 653 7.70 9.19 23.54
CA ALA A 653 7.41 8.29 24.66
C ALA A 653 6.24 7.38 24.30
N PHE A 654 6.43 6.08 24.44
CA PHE A 654 5.41 5.05 24.25
C PHE A 654 4.90 4.61 25.61
N ASP A 655 3.59 4.65 25.81
CA ASP A 655 2.98 4.27 27.10
C ASP A 655 3.11 2.75 27.39
N THR A 656 3.19 1.94 26.34
CA THR A 656 3.42 0.50 26.43
C THR A 656 4.89 0.14 26.21
N ALA A 657 5.43 -0.73 27.06
CA ALA A 657 6.75 -1.30 26.89
C ALA A 657 6.88 -1.99 25.51
N GLN A 658 7.90 -1.62 24.75
CA GLN A 658 8.24 -2.27 23.49
C GLN A 658 9.54 -3.05 23.64
N LYS A 659 9.61 -4.23 23.02
CA LYS A 659 10.86 -4.98 22.88
C LYS A 659 11.51 -4.56 21.57
N TYR A 660 12.75 -4.07 21.65
CA TYR A 660 13.49 -3.61 20.48
C TYR A 660 14.30 -4.72 19.84
N SER A 661 14.37 -4.67 18.52
CA SER A 661 15.35 -5.46 17.77
C SER A 661 16.77 -5.05 18.19
N PRO A 662 17.70 -6.01 18.40
CA PRO A 662 19.11 -5.71 18.64
C PRO A 662 19.86 -5.28 17.37
N THR A 663 19.15 -5.09 16.26
CA THR A 663 19.71 -4.63 15.00
C THR A 663 19.82 -3.11 14.96
N ILE A 664 21.03 -2.64 14.63
CA ILE A 664 21.33 -1.23 14.39
C ILE A 664 21.85 -1.05 12.97
N GLY A 665 21.73 0.16 12.43
CA GLY A 665 22.19 0.41 11.07
C GLY A 665 22.42 1.88 10.76
N VAL A 666 22.91 2.10 9.54
CA VAL A 666 23.01 3.41 8.90
C VAL A 666 22.12 3.42 7.67
N ILE A 667 21.61 4.60 7.32
CA ILE A 667 20.65 4.78 6.25
C ILE A 667 21.00 6.00 5.42
N ILE A 668 20.69 5.92 4.14
CA ILE A 668 20.72 7.02 3.18
C ILE A 668 19.39 7.02 2.44
N TRP A 669 18.83 8.20 2.29
CA TRP A 669 17.63 8.49 1.55
C TRP A 669 17.97 9.44 0.40
N PRO A 670 18.37 8.93 -0.78
CA PRO A 670 18.32 9.72 -2.01
C PRO A 670 16.86 10.13 -2.29
N MET A 671 16.58 11.43 -2.28
CA MET A 671 15.23 11.95 -2.54
C MET A 671 15.02 12.27 -4.02
N GLU A 672 16.11 12.41 -4.77
CA GLU A 672 16.11 12.73 -6.20
C GLU A 672 16.73 11.62 -7.04
N ALA A 673 16.01 11.23 -8.09
CA ALA A 673 16.48 10.26 -9.06
C ALA A 673 17.72 10.73 -9.82
N SER A 674 18.64 9.81 -10.07
CA SER A 674 19.87 9.98 -10.86
C SER A 674 20.85 11.03 -10.33
N GLN A 675 20.76 11.40 -9.05
CA GLN A 675 21.70 12.30 -8.39
C GLN A 675 22.65 11.47 -7.51
N PRO A 676 23.96 11.46 -7.81
CA PRO A 676 24.92 10.73 -7.00
C PRO A 676 25.11 11.41 -5.64
N VAL A 677 25.11 10.60 -4.58
CA VAL A 677 25.35 11.04 -3.20
C VAL A 677 26.35 10.12 -2.52
N SER A 678 27.20 10.70 -1.68
CA SER A 678 28.24 10.00 -0.96
C SER A 678 28.27 10.46 0.49
N TYR A 679 28.19 9.51 1.40
CA TYR A 679 28.23 9.74 2.84
C TYR A 679 29.24 8.82 3.50
N THR A 680 29.89 9.31 4.54
CA THR A 680 30.75 8.52 5.43
C THR A 680 30.15 8.45 6.82
N PHE A 681 30.24 7.29 7.43
CA PHE A 681 29.86 7.00 8.80
C PHE A 681 31.09 6.53 9.58
N ASP A 682 31.22 7.01 10.81
CA ASP A 682 32.34 6.73 11.69
C ASP A 682 31.90 6.81 13.16
N ASN A 683 32.73 6.30 14.08
CA ASN A 683 32.52 6.31 15.52
C ASN A 683 31.13 5.78 15.91
N ILE A 684 30.77 4.62 15.35
CA ILE A 684 29.51 3.96 15.65
C ILE A 684 29.60 3.39 17.05
N THR A 685 28.69 3.79 17.94
CA THR A 685 28.73 3.36 19.34
C THR A 685 27.35 2.98 19.86
N VAL A 686 27.29 1.87 20.59
CA VAL A 686 26.19 1.51 21.49
C VAL A 686 26.73 1.50 22.89
N LEU A 687 26.19 2.37 23.73
CA LEU A 687 26.62 2.56 25.11
C LEU A 687 25.47 2.26 26.05
N GLN A 688 25.72 1.52 27.12
CA GLN A 688 24.78 1.33 28.21
C GLN A 688 25.05 2.40 29.28
N PRO A 689 24.06 3.26 29.62
CA PRO A 689 24.21 4.24 30.70
C PRO A 689 24.60 3.53 32.00
N GLY A 690 25.52 4.12 32.77
CA GLY A 690 25.77 3.68 34.14
C GLY A 690 24.54 3.98 35.00
N ASN A 691 24.18 3.04 35.88
CA ASN A 691 23.12 3.22 36.88
C ASN A 691 23.34 4.44 37.78
#